data_AF-A0A3A4P247-F1
#
_entry.id   AF-A0A3A4P247-F1
#
_cell.length_a   1.000
_cell.length_b   1.000
_cell.length_c   1.000
_cell.angle_alpha   90.00
_cell.angle_beta   90.00
_cell.angle_gamma   90.00
#
_symmetry.space_group_name_H-M   'P 1'
#
loop_
_entity.id
_entity.type
_entity.pdbx_description
1 polymer ?
#
loop_
_entity_poly.entity_id
_entity_poly.type
_entity_poly.pdbx_seq_one_letter_code
_entity_poly.pdbx_strand_id
1 'polypeptide(L)'
;MSNLAIEGLISGFNTTELINAILDIQVRAPVAQYEKRIQEQTQKLTAYQSLNANVLSLEITAQSLNSSALFQGKEAKSSNESVVTASASNSASLGSFSVRVDNLAQVDQLSSDLFASSTDELGLNGKFIINGKTISISSTDTLNTIATQINGSNAGVKASVIQTAPNQNKLVIGATSAGVDRIEMREVGSSGILSSLGLVDNSVKTYDYTVNATTYGAQGNLFDPTDTFGAAGQSFSITDAGGQHTLNVSLTGARTLSELAGDINAASTAQGANIRASVITEGAQQRLQITSDTGIPTTFTDPDNVLFSTGILSGVQSEEFTSSVLKIGSLLNLGATTTSTITITDGDLSDSINVDIDLDSQSLTDIANAINTAAGAAGSDISAQVITVGSNSRLEIKSASGHPVFSADPNNVLNTLGIVDSSFKHHDQRGENAQITFNGVTVNRSSNLITDLVDGVSLALVSESSTAAMISITEDFSKVESVIQDFVSAYNNVIELINEHTAFNPQKDIKGVLFGDSTLRQLKSMMANMISRTVPNLPGVNVSELNDGKGIDFGSIKITDRSGKSATIDLSQVETVQDVLDAINLNTDVKVKAEINVAGTSINLIDSSGGTGALTVEDVDGNTTATDLGLKAYIYGNRHAGAIIYAGGSSALSSIGISLNTKGTLSFNASELLSALNSNPDSVKTLLTAETVGFASVFRQNLKLYTAYNTGLLDSSTKAIQNKMELFNNQIERYEKRASIYEETLRKKFTALEVAMSKSQQLSDYLTQNLTTKK
;
A
#
# COMPACT_ATOMS: atom_id res chain seq x y z
N MET A 1 64.47 47.94 24.25
CA MET A 1 65.60 47.12 23.79
C MET A 1 66.42 46.71 24.99
N SER A 2 66.68 45.40 25.08
CA SER A 2 67.80 44.74 25.76
C SER A 2 68.18 45.24 27.16
N ASN A 3 67.68 44.54 28.17
CA ASN A 3 68.58 44.10 29.24
C ASN A 3 68.35 42.60 29.42
N LEU A 4 68.92 41.80 28.50
CA LEU A 4 69.15 40.38 28.77
C LEU A 4 70.15 40.32 29.93
N ALA A 5 69.63 40.35 31.15
CA ALA A 5 70.39 39.93 32.32
C ALA A 5 70.72 38.46 32.09
N ILE A 6 72.00 38.16 31.86
CA ILE A 6 72.49 36.79 31.71
C ILE A 6 72.28 36.10 33.07
N GLU A 7 71.28 35.22 33.13
CA GLU A 7 70.82 34.54 34.34
C GLU A 7 71.89 33.58 34.90
N GLY A 8 71.95 33.45 36.23
CA GLY A 8 72.74 32.40 36.92
C GLY A 8 74.25 32.63 37.01
N LEU A 9 74.79 33.75 36.53
CA LEU A 9 76.24 33.95 36.45
C LEU A 9 76.93 34.28 37.80
N ILE A 10 76.20 34.77 38.81
CA ILE A 10 76.75 35.18 40.12
C ILE A 10 76.41 34.20 41.24
N SER A 11 75.20 33.62 41.24
CA SER A 11 74.77 32.68 42.30
C SER A 11 75.06 31.21 42.00
N GLY A 12 75.24 30.84 40.72
CA GLY A 12 75.38 29.45 40.28
C GLY A 12 74.08 28.63 40.28
N PHE A 13 72.93 29.22 40.61
CA PHE A 13 71.64 28.52 40.65
C PHE A 13 70.84 28.71 39.34
N ASN A 14 70.24 27.62 38.85
CA ASN A 14 69.25 27.66 37.78
C ASN A 14 67.90 28.14 38.34
N THR A 15 67.72 29.45 38.43
CA THR A 15 66.53 30.08 39.01
C THR A 15 65.26 29.71 38.27
N THR A 16 65.30 29.52 36.95
CA THR A 16 64.17 29.04 36.15
C THR A 16 63.72 27.64 36.56
N GLU A 17 64.66 26.73 36.83
CA GLU A 17 64.37 25.37 37.29
C GLU A 17 63.74 25.36 38.69
N LEU A 18 64.23 26.21 39.60
CA LEU A 18 63.66 26.33 40.95
C LEU A 18 62.26 26.95 40.94
N ILE A 19 62.02 27.96 40.11
CA ILE A 19 60.70 28.56 39.91
C ILE A 19 59.73 27.51 39.35
N ASN A 20 60.15 26.73 38.36
CA ASN A 20 59.34 25.65 37.79
C ASN A 20 59.02 24.58 38.84
N ALA A 21 59.99 24.13 39.64
CA ALA A 21 59.76 23.13 40.70
C ALA A 21 58.76 23.62 41.77
N ILE A 22 58.80 24.92 42.10
CA ILE A 22 57.84 25.53 43.04
C ILE A 22 56.44 25.61 42.42
N LEU A 23 56.34 26.03 41.15
CA LEU A 23 55.07 26.08 40.41
C LEU A 23 54.47 24.69 40.22
N ASP A 24 55.29 23.66 40.02
CA ASP A 24 54.85 22.27 39.90
C ASP A 24 54.08 21.81 41.14
N ILE A 25 54.61 22.08 42.34
CA ILE A 25 53.99 21.66 43.60
C ILE A 25 52.78 22.52 43.95
N GLN A 26 52.89 23.85 43.82
CA GLN A 26 51.87 24.77 44.33
C GLN A 26 50.69 24.99 43.38
N VAL A 27 50.87 24.70 42.09
CA VAL A 27 49.88 24.94 41.05
C VAL A 27 49.63 23.68 40.23
N ARG A 28 50.65 23.13 39.56
CA ARG A 28 50.43 22.07 38.55
C ARG A 28 49.90 20.78 39.19
N ALA A 29 50.36 20.40 40.38
CA ALA A 29 49.87 19.22 41.09
C ALA A 29 48.38 19.34 41.49
N PRO A 30 47.90 20.44 42.12
CA PRO A 30 46.46 20.68 42.31
C PRO A 30 45.65 20.67 41.01
N VAL A 31 46.13 21.34 39.95
CA VAL A 31 45.46 21.36 38.64
C VAL A 31 45.32 19.96 38.09
N ALA A 32 46.39 19.15 38.07
CA ALA A 32 46.36 17.76 37.62
C ALA A 32 45.34 16.90 38.40
N GLN A 33 45.13 17.17 39.69
CA GLN A 33 44.08 16.50 40.47
C GLN A 33 42.67 16.91 40.04
N TYR A 34 42.43 18.19 39.73
CA TYR A 34 41.13 18.64 39.19
C TYR A 34 40.90 18.14 37.77
N GLU A 35 41.92 18.13 36.91
CA GLU A 35 41.87 17.53 35.57
C GLU A 35 41.50 16.05 35.64
N LYS A 36 42.13 15.29 36.55
CA LYS A 36 41.76 13.90 36.81
C LYS A 36 40.30 13.75 37.23
N ARG A 37 39.82 14.61 38.14
CA ARG A 37 38.41 14.61 38.56
C ARG A 37 37.46 14.99 37.44
N ILE A 38 37.84 15.91 36.55
CA ILE A 38 37.08 16.25 35.35
C ILE A 38 37.00 15.04 34.43
N GLN A 39 38.12 14.34 34.17
CA GLN A 39 38.09 13.12 33.36
C GLN A 39 37.16 12.05 33.96
N GLU A 40 37.18 11.85 35.29
CA GLU A 40 36.26 10.95 35.98
C GLU A 40 34.79 11.40 35.82
N GLN A 41 34.49 12.69 35.93
CA GLN A 41 33.12 13.21 35.70
C GLN A 41 32.71 13.11 34.22
N THR A 42 33.62 13.33 33.27
CA THR A 42 33.36 13.19 31.84
C THR A 42 32.99 11.76 31.49
N GLN A 43 33.69 10.76 32.04
CA GLN A 43 33.34 9.36 31.84
C GLN A 43 31.93 9.03 32.40
N LYS A 44 31.58 9.59 33.58
CA LYS A 44 30.22 9.45 34.13
C LYS A 44 29.17 10.13 33.26
N LEU A 45 29.48 11.32 32.75
CA LEU A 45 28.60 12.08 31.87
C LEU A 45 28.28 11.29 30.61
N THR A 46 29.30 10.74 29.94
CA THR A 46 29.12 9.89 28.76
C THR A 46 28.29 8.65 29.07
N ALA A 47 28.54 7.99 30.20
CA ALA A 47 27.76 6.82 30.63
C ALA A 47 26.27 7.18 30.86
N TYR A 48 25.98 8.30 31.52
CA TYR A 48 24.61 8.78 31.71
C TYR A 48 23.93 9.21 30.42
N GLN A 49 24.65 9.88 29.51
CA GLN A 49 24.09 10.28 28.21
C GLN A 49 23.75 9.06 27.36
N SER A 50 24.65 8.06 27.33
CA SER A 50 24.39 6.78 26.66
C SER A 50 23.19 6.07 27.26
N LEU A 51 23.11 6.00 28.60
CA LEU A 51 21.98 5.38 29.27
C LEU A 51 20.68 6.14 28.98
N ASN A 52 20.67 7.47 29.04
CA ASN A 52 19.50 8.28 28.75
C ASN A 52 18.97 8.02 27.32
N ALA A 53 19.87 7.96 26.33
CA ALA A 53 19.49 7.63 24.95
C ALA A 53 18.88 6.22 24.83
N ASN A 54 19.42 5.23 25.54
CA ASN A 54 18.89 3.87 25.52
C ASN A 54 17.57 3.72 26.29
N VAL A 55 17.39 4.46 27.39
CA VAL A 55 16.12 4.48 28.14
C VAL A 55 15.04 5.22 27.34
N LEU A 56 15.38 6.27 26.59
CA LEU A 56 14.49 6.90 25.62
C LEU A 56 14.10 5.94 24.48
N SER A 57 15.06 5.17 23.95
CA SER A 57 14.78 4.13 22.96
C SER A 57 13.82 3.06 23.49
N LEU A 58 14.03 2.62 24.73
CA LEU A 58 13.12 1.71 25.43
C LEU A 58 11.73 2.33 25.67
N GLU A 59 11.65 3.62 25.96
CA GLU A 59 10.37 4.33 26.07
C GLU A 59 9.62 4.32 24.73
N ILE A 60 10.32 4.50 23.60
CA ILE A 60 9.74 4.47 22.25
C ILE A 60 9.26 3.06 21.89
N THR A 61 10.04 2.01 22.16
CA THR A 61 9.59 0.63 21.88
C THR A 61 8.41 0.23 22.77
N ALA A 62 8.38 0.68 24.02
CA ALA A 62 7.20 0.54 24.88
C ALA A 62 5.99 1.34 24.34
N GLN A 63 6.19 2.49 23.71
CA GLN A 63 5.11 3.21 23.04
C GLN A 63 4.58 2.42 21.83
N SER A 64 5.46 1.84 21.01
CA SER A 64 5.06 1.01 19.87
C SER A 64 4.24 -0.20 20.29
N LEU A 65 4.59 -0.84 21.41
CA LEU A 65 3.80 -1.92 22.02
C LEU A 65 2.38 -1.50 22.40
N ASN A 66 2.13 -0.21 22.64
CA ASN A 66 0.83 0.33 23.06
C ASN A 66 -0.10 0.64 21.88
N SER A 67 0.01 -0.10 20.76
CA SER A 67 -0.78 0.12 19.55
C SER A 67 -1.72 -1.05 19.28
N SER A 68 -3.04 -0.77 19.33
CA SER A 68 -4.07 -1.76 19.00
C SER A 68 -4.07 -2.17 17.53
N ALA A 69 -3.49 -1.35 16.65
CA ALA A 69 -3.35 -1.65 15.22
C ALA A 69 -2.43 -2.84 14.94
N LEU A 70 -1.58 -3.24 15.90
CA LEU A 70 -0.72 -4.41 15.78
C LEU A 70 -1.50 -5.73 15.64
N PHE A 71 -2.75 -5.74 16.12
CA PHE A 71 -3.60 -6.94 16.17
C PHE A 71 -4.63 -6.99 15.03
N GLN A 72 -4.55 -6.08 14.06
CA GLN A 72 -5.49 -6.01 12.92
C GLN A 72 -4.93 -6.62 11.63
N GLY A 73 -3.69 -7.13 11.67
CA GLY A 73 -3.04 -7.72 10.51
C GLY A 73 -3.76 -8.98 10.05
N LYS A 74 -3.96 -9.11 8.75
CA LYS A 74 -4.46 -10.34 8.11
C LYS A 74 -3.43 -10.85 7.12
N GLU A 75 -3.35 -12.17 6.97
CA GLU A 75 -2.60 -12.81 5.89
C GLU A 75 -3.53 -13.66 5.04
N ALA A 76 -3.19 -13.83 3.76
CA ALA A 76 -3.81 -14.81 2.89
C ALA A 76 -2.75 -15.81 2.43
N LYS A 77 -3.00 -17.11 2.63
CA LYS A 77 -2.11 -18.20 2.23
C LYS A 77 -2.77 -19.08 1.19
N SER A 78 -2.05 -19.39 0.12
CA SER A 78 -2.48 -20.33 -0.90
C SER A 78 -1.98 -21.73 -0.58
N SER A 79 -2.83 -22.74 -0.80
CA SER A 79 -2.38 -24.14 -0.75
C SER A 79 -1.50 -24.53 -1.94
N ASN A 80 -1.41 -23.69 -2.98
CA ASN A 80 -0.56 -23.90 -4.15
C ASN A 80 -0.09 -22.56 -4.75
N GLU A 81 0.98 -22.00 -4.18
CA GLU A 81 1.55 -20.70 -4.59
C GLU A 81 2.19 -20.72 -6.00
N SER A 82 2.48 -21.90 -6.56
CA SER A 82 2.95 -22.00 -7.95
C SER A 82 1.85 -21.73 -8.98
N VAL A 83 0.58 -21.81 -8.58
CA VAL A 83 -0.61 -21.56 -9.42
C VAL A 83 -1.19 -20.18 -9.13
N VAL A 84 -1.38 -19.85 -7.85
CA VAL A 84 -1.95 -18.59 -7.40
C VAL A 84 -1.38 -18.20 -6.05
N THR A 85 -0.93 -16.95 -5.93
CA THR A 85 -0.56 -16.35 -4.65
C THR A 85 -1.66 -15.38 -4.21
N ALA A 86 -1.74 -15.13 -2.90
CA ALA A 86 -2.75 -14.24 -2.33
C ALA A 86 -2.11 -13.30 -1.31
N SER A 87 -2.72 -12.13 -1.17
CA SER A 87 -2.42 -11.20 -0.08
C SER A 87 -3.73 -10.64 0.47
N ALA A 88 -3.74 -10.34 1.77
CA ALA A 88 -4.88 -9.76 2.47
C ALA A 88 -4.49 -8.39 3.03
N SER A 89 -5.45 -7.47 2.98
CA SER A 89 -5.41 -6.23 3.74
C SER A 89 -6.12 -6.41 5.08
N ASN A 90 -6.01 -5.41 5.96
CA ASN A 90 -6.65 -5.45 7.28
C ASN A 90 -8.20 -5.51 7.23
N SER A 91 -8.83 -5.13 6.11
CA SER A 91 -10.29 -5.21 5.94
C SER A 91 -10.76 -6.58 5.45
N ALA A 92 -9.83 -7.48 5.08
CA ALA A 92 -10.18 -8.81 4.61
C ALA A 92 -10.90 -9.60 5.72
N SER A 93 -12.03 -10.19 5.36
CA SER A 93 -12.76 -11.08 6.25
C SER A 93 -12.03 -12.41 6.40
N LEU A 94 -11.98 -12.94 7.62
CA LEU A 94 -11.42 -14.27 7.89
C LEU A 94 -12.25 -15.34 7.18
N GLY A 95 -11.59 -16.39 6.70
CA GLY A 95 -12.27 -17.50 6.03
C GLY A 95 -11.38 -18.17 4.99
N SER A 96 -12.00 -19.00 4.15
CA SER A 96 -11.30 -19.62 3.04
C SER A 96 -12.21 -19.76 1.82
N PHE A 97 -11.60 -19.79 0.65
CA PHE A 97 -12.29 -19.99 -0.63
C PHE A 97 -11.38 -20.73 -1.62
N SER A 98 -11.98 -21.32 -2.65
CA SER A 98 -11.26 -22.07 -3.68
C SER A 98 -11.10 -21.27 -4.96
N VAL A 99 -9.91 -21.35 -5.55
CA VAL A 99 -9.56 -20.73 -6.84
C VAL A 99 -8.88 -21.76 -7.72
N ARG A 100 -9.46 -22.02 -8.90
CA ARG A 100 -8.78 -22.75 -9.98
C ARG A 100 -8.47 -21.76 -11.11
N VAL A 101 -7.28 -21.85 -11.68
CA VAL A 101 -6.86 -21.00 -12.80
C VAL A 101 -6.99 -21.80 -14.08
N ASP A 102 -7.96 -21.43 -14.91
CA ASP A 102 -8.29 -22.13 -16.16
C ASP A 102 -7.49 -21.57 -17.35
N ASN A 103 -7.31 -20.24 -17.41
CA ASN A 103 -6.46 -19.54 -18.36
C ASN A 103 -5.81 -18.31 -17.70
N LEU A 104 -4.63 -17.92 -18.17
CA LEU A 104 -4.01 -16.64 -17.79
C LEU A 104 -4.41 -15.53 -18.76
N ALA A 105 -4.44 -14.31 -18.24
CA ALA A 105 -4.57 -13.14 -19.10
C ALA A 105 -3.30 -12.99 -19.95
N GLN A 106 -3.49 -12.81 -21.25
CA GLN A 106 -2.43 -12.60 -22.24
C GLN A 106 -2.55 -11.23 -22.88
N VAL A 107 -1.42 -10.72 -23.37
CA VAL A 107 -1.32 -9.41 -24.01
C VAL A 107 -1.42 -9.59 -25.52
N ASP A 108 -2.18 -8.72 -26.18
CA ASP A 108 -2.27 -8.70 -27.64
C ASP A 108 -0.97 -8.20 -28.26
N GLN A 109 -0.45 -8.91 -29.28
CA GLN A 109 0.82 -8.59 -29.93
C GLN A 109 0.75 -8.75 -31.44
N LEU A 110 1.22 -7.72 -32.14
CA LEU A 110 1.28 -7.64 -33.60
C LEU A 110 2.72 -7.37 -34.05
N SER A 111 3.04 -7.75 -35.29
CA SER A 111 4.31 -7.38 -35.89
C SER A 111 4.22 -6.95 -37.35
N SER A 112 5.19 -6.14 -37.77
CA SER A 112 5.35 -5.72 -39.16
C SER A 112 6.01 -6.81 -40.00
N ASP A 113 6.07 -6.60 -41.31
CA ASP A 113 6.99 -7.34 -42.18
C ASP A 113 8.47 -7.11 -41.78
N LEU A 114 9.38 -7.87 -42.38
CA LEU A 114 10.82 -7.74 -42.18
C LEU A 114 11.42 -6.61 -43.03
N PHE A 115 12.28 -5.81 -42.41
CA PHE A 115 13.02 -4.70 -43.02
C PHE A 115 14.53 -4.92 -42.90
N ALA A 116 15.26 -4.50 -43.93
CA ALA A 116 16.72 -4.64 -43.98
C ALA A 116 17.44 -3.84 -42.88
N SER A 117 16.90 -2.69 -42.48
CA SER A 117 17.50 -1.76 -41.53
C SER A 117 16.44 -1.15 -40.61
N SER A 118 16.82 -0.87 -39.36
CA SER A 118 15.97 -0.15 -38.41
C SER A 118 16.16 1.38 -38.45
N THR A 119 17.21 1.84 -39.14
CA THR A 119 17.64 3.25 -39.19
C THR A 119 17.53 3.88 -40.58
N ASP A 120 17.20 3.09 -41.60
CA ASP A 120 17.01 3.62 -42.95
C ASP A 120 15.63 4.31 -43.01
N GLU A 121 15.58 5.45 -43.71
CA GLU A 121 14.33 6.16 -43.95
C GLU A 121 13.42 5.29 -44.82
N LEU A 122 12.16 5.12 -44.39
CA LEU A 122 11.20 4.25 -45.08
C LEU A 122 10.53 4.93 -46.28
N GLY A 123 10.67 6.26 -46.41
CA GLY A 123 10.08 7.02 -47.52
C GLY A 123 8.55 7.09 -47.47
N LEU A 124 7.93 6.71 -46.36
CA LEU A 124 6.47 6.70 -46.17
C LEU A 124 5.97 8.09 -45.76
N ASN A 125 4.78 8.49 -46.20
CA ASN A 125 4.17 9.75 -45.77
C ASN A 125 2.67 9.60 -45.61
N GLY A 126 2.15 9.86 -44.41
CA GLY A 126 0.73 9.67 -44.13
C GLY A 126 0.43 9.53 -42.65
N LYS A 127 -0.76 9.00 -42.34
CA LYS A 127 -1.23 8.80 -40.97
C LYS A 127 -1.92 7.44 -40.84
N PHE A 128 -1.97 6.95 -39.63
CA PHE A 128 -2.82 5.83 -39.23
C PHE A 128 -3.30 6.04 -37.80
N ILE A 129 -4.30 5.30 -37.38
CA ILE A 129 -4.84 5.34 -36.02
C ILE A 129 -4.48 4.02 -35.34
N ILE A 130 -4.09 4.09 -34.07
CA ILE A 130 -3.94 2.94 -33.18
C ILE A 130 -4.69 3.21 -31.89
N ASN A 131 -5.64 2.33 -31.51
CA ASN A 131 -6.52 2.50 -30.34
C ASN A 131 -7.09 3.93 -30.20
N GLY A 132 -7.62 4.46 -31.30
CA GLY A 132 -8.18 5.83 -31.36
C GLY A 132 -7.17 6.98 -31.35
N LYS A 133 -5.86 6.72 -31.33
CA LYS A 133 -4.80 7.73 -31.41
C LYS A 133 -4.18 7.80 -32.80
N THR A 134 -4.13 9.00 -33.37
CA THR A 134 -3.49 9.23 -34.67
C THR A 134 -1.98 9.29 -34.54
N ILE A 135 -1.30 8.49 -35.35
CA ILE A 135 0.14 8.47 -35.56
C ILE A 135 0.44 9.09 -36.92
N SER A 136 1.38 10.04 -36.97
CA SER A 136 1.78 10.72 -38.19
C SER A 136 3.17 10.28 -38.62
N ILE A 137 3.30 9.82 -39.87
CA ILE A 137 4.54 9.33 -40.46
C ILE A 137 5.05 10.31 -41.52
N SER A 138 6.34 10.65 -41.42
CA SER A 138 7.08 11.49 -42.35
C SER A 138 8.02 10.66 -43.23
N SER A 139 8.39 11.17 -44.41
CA SER A 139 9.26 10.44 -45.35
C SER A 139 10.64 10.11 -44.78
N THR A 140 11.07 10.86 -43.76
CA THR A 140 12.35 10.68 -43.05
C THR A 140 12.24 9.72 -41.87
N ASP A 141 11.05 9.19 -41.57
CA ASP A 141 10.87 8.28 -40.45
C ASP A 141 11.47 6.89 -40.76
N THR A 142 12.08 6.32 -39.73
CA THR A 142 12.69 4.99 -39.67
C THR A 142 11.83 4.09 -38.78
N LEU A 143 12.08 2.77 -38.75
CA LEU A 143 11.37 1.89 -37.80
C LEU A 143 11.53 2.36 -36.33
N ASN A 144 12.71 2.85 -35.96
CA ASN A 144 12.98 3.32 -34.59
C ASN A 144 12.17 4.59 -34.24
N THR A 145 12.03 5.53 -35.20
CA THR A 145 11.26 6.75 -34.96
C THR A 145 9.76 6.43 -34.94
N ILE A 146 9.27 5.52 -35.78
CA ILE A 146 7.88 5.04 -35.74
C ILE A 146 7.57 4.40 -34.38
N ALA A 147 8.44 3.51 -33.89
CA ALA A 147 8.28 2.92 -32.56
C ALA A 147 8.22 3.99 -31.46
N THR A 148 9.07 5.02 -31.56
CA THR A 148 9.07 6.16 -30.62
C THR A 148 7.78 6.97 -30.69
N GLN A 149 7.27 7.25 -31.89
CA GLN A 149 6.00 7.96 -32.09
C GLN A 149 4.81 7.18 -31.52
N ILE A 150 4.74 5.86 -31.76
CA ILE A 150 3.71 5.00 -31.16
C ILE A 150 3.80 5.04 -29.63
N ASN A 151 5.00 4.86 -29.06
CA ASN A 151 5.20 4.91 -27.61
C ASN A 151 4.84 6.28 -27.01
N GLY A 152 5.05 7.37 -27.75
CA GLY A 152 4.71 8.74 -27.33
C GLY A 152 3.23 9.10 -27.45
N SER A 153 2.44 8.32 -28.20
CA SER A 153 1.00 8.58 -28.42
C SER A 153 0.11 8.24 -27.22
N ASN A 154 0.63 7.45 -26.26
CA ASN A 154 -0.13 6.87 -25.15
C ASN A 154 -1.39 6.10 -25.59
N ALA A 155 -1.31 5.38 -26.71
CA ALA A 155 -2.40 4.56 -27.26
C ALA A 155 -2.64 3.22 -26.53
N GLY A 156 -2.13 3.05 -25.30
CA GLY A 156 -2.26 1.77 -24.58
C GLY A 156 -1.44 0.62 -25.19
N VAL A 157 -0.40 0.95 -25.96
CA VAL A 157 0.52 -0.03 -26.57
C VAL A 157 1.98 0.34 -26.32
N LYS A 158 2.87 -0.63 -26.49
CA LYS A 158 4.32 -0.47 -26.55
C LYS A 158 4.84 -0.99 -27.87
N ALA A 159 5.61 -0.16 -28.55
CA ALA A 159 6.29 -0.52 -29.79
C ALA A 159 7.79 -0.66 -29.58
N SER A 160 8.40 -1.65 -30.23
CA SER A 160 9.84 -1.90 -30.21
C SER A 160 10.31 -2.44 -31.55
N VAL A 161 11.56 -2.19 -31.90
CA VAL A 161 12.18 -2.77 -33.09
C VAL A 161 13.06 -3.94 -32.66
N ILE A 162 12.81 -5.12 -33.22
CA ILE A 162 13.56 -6.34 -32.91
C ILE A 162 14.35 -6.75 -34.15
N GLN A 163 15.65 -6.99 -33.97
CA GLN A 163 16.49 -7.61 -34.99
C GLN A 163 16.45 -9.14 -34.82
N THR A 164 15.81 -9.85 -35.73
CA THR A 164 15.67 -11.32 -35.68
C THR A 164 16.91 -12.03 -36.24
N ALA A 165 17.61 -11.39 -37.18
CA ALA A 165 18.89 -11.83 -37.75
C ALA A 165 19.63 -10.62 -38.36
N PRO A 166 20.90 -10.74 -38.78
CA PRO A 166 21.58 -9.68 -39.51
C PRO A 166 20.74 -9.21 -40.71
N ASN A 167 20.52 -7.89 -40.81
CA ASN A 167 19.67 -7.24 -41.82
C ASN A 167 18.20 -7.72 -41.85
N GLN A 168 17.67 -8.17 -40.71
CA GLN A 168 16.25 -8.53 -40.57
C GLN A 168 15.70 -7.90 -39.29
N ASN A 169 14.97 -6.81 -39.46
CA ASN A 169 14.36 -6.04 -38.37
C ASN A 169 12.85 -6.04 -38.54
N LYS A 170 12.08 -6.11 -37.45
CA LYS A 170 10.63 -5.89 -37.48
C LYS A 170 10.19 -4.99 -36.34
N LEU A 171 9.13 -4.23 -36.57
CA LEU A 171 8.40 -3.50 -35.54
C LEU A 171 7.47 -4.49 -34.84
N VAL A 172 7.55 -4.56 -33.52
CA VAL A 172 6.66 -5.36 -32.66
C VAL A 172 5.89 -4.40 -31.78
N ILE A 173 4.57 -4.55 -31.78
CA ILE A 173 3.63 -3.71 -31.04
C ILE A 173 2.84 -4.63 -30.11
N GLY A 174 2.94 -4.42 -28.80
CA GLY A 174 2.18 -5.16 -27.80
C GLY A 174 1.29 -4.22 -26.99
N ALA A 175 0.10 -4.68 -26.58
CA ALA A 175 -0.74 -3.92 -25.66
C ALA A 175 -0.04 -3.72 -24.30
N THR A 176 -0.38 -2.66 -23.56
CA THR A 176 0.19 -2.43 -22.21
C THR A 176 -0.52 -3.22 -21.12
N SER A 177 -1.74 -3.68 -21.41
CA SER A 177 -2.57 -4.48 -20.51
C SER A 177 -2.82 -5.84 -21.15
N ALA A 178 -2.92 -6.87 -20.32
CA ALA A 178 -3.45 -8.15 -20.76
C ALA A 178 -4.97 -8.08 -20.88
N GLY A 179 -5.58 -9.14 -21.40
CA GLY A 179 -7.01 -9.22 -21.59
C GLY A 179 -7.42 -9.05 -23.04
N VAL A 180 -8.73 -8.94 -23.22
CA VAL A 180 -9.40 -8.84 -24.53
C VAL A 180 -9.33 -7.46 -25.15
N ASP A 181 -8.74 -6.50 -24.46
CA ASP A 181 -8.45 -5.18 -25.03
C ASP A 181 -7.44 -5.37 -26.16
N ARG A 182 -7.94 -5.26 -27.38
CA ARG A 182 -7.18 -5.54 -28.59
C ARG A 182 -6.44 -4.31 -29.07
N ILE A 183 -5.37 -4.54 -29.80
CA ILE A 183 -4.79 -3.52 -30.63
C ILE A 183 -5.70 -3.36 -31.84
N GLU A 184 -6.22 -2.16 -32.05
CA GLU A 184 -6.95 -1.77 -33.25
C GLU A 184 -6.08 -0.86 -34.08
N MET A 185 -6.05 -1.05 -35.40
CA MET A 185 -5.33 -0.17 -36.31
C MET A 185 -6.18 0.20 -37.51
N ARG A 186 -6.22 1.49 -37.84
CA ARG A 186 -6.99 2.01 -38.97
C ARG A 186 -6.12 2.87 -39.88
N GLU A 187 -6.18 2.63 -41.18
CA GLU A 187 -5.53 3.44 -42.21
C GLU A 187 -6.24 4.80 -42.36
N VAL A 188 -5.45 5.84 -42.57
CA VAL A 188 -5.95 7.19 -42.84
C VAL A 188 -5.41 7.70 -44.17
N GLY A 189 -6.30 8.09 -45.07
CA GLY A 189 -5.95 8.59 -46.40
C GLY A 189 -5.44 7.49 -47.33
N SER A 190 -4.99 7.88 -48.52
CA SER A 190 -4.57 6.96 -49.58
C SER A 190 -3.16 6.37 -49.41
N SER A 191 -2.42 6.76 -48.36
CA SER A 191 -1.00 6.43 -48.22
C SER A 191 -0.71 4.97 -47.88
N GLY A 192 -1.68 4.24 -47.31
CA GLY A 192 -1.56 2.81 -46.99
C GLY A 192 -0.35 2.51 -46.09
N ILE A 193 -0.21 3.21 -44.97
CA ILE A 193 0.96 3.12 -44.09
C ILE A 193 1.03 1.75 -43.40
N LEU A 194 -0.07 1.29 -42.80
CA LEU A 194 -0.15 0.00 -42.12
C LEU A 194 0.11 -1.15 -43.09
N SER A 195 -0.45 -1.09 -44.30
CA SER A 195 -0.22 -2.10 -45.33
C SER A 195 1.21 -2.08 -45.86
N SER A 196 1.83 -0.90 -46.03
CA SER A 196 3.23 -0.76 -46.42
C SER A 196 4.20 -1.26 -45.34
N LEU A 197 3.81 -1.13 -44.06
CA LEU A 197 4.53 -1.73 -42.94
C LEU A 197 4.29 -3.25 -42.84
N GLY A 198 3.30 -3.80 -43.56
CA GLY A 198 2.90 -5.19 -43.44
C GLY A 198 2.23 -5.53 -42.10
N LEU A 199 1.61 -4.54 -41.45
CA LEU A 199 0.82 -4.74 -40.23
C LEU A 199 -0.59 -5.27 -40.55
N VAL A 200 -1.17 -4.85 -41.67
CA VAL A 200 -2.52 -5.25 -42.12
C VAL A 200 -2.49 -5.84 -43.53
N ASP A 201 -3.49 -6.68 -43.82
CA ASP A 201 -3.81 -7.22 -45.13
C ASP A 201 -5.11 -6.62 -45.65
N ASN A 202 -4.99 -5.70 -46.62
CA ASN A 202 -6.14 -5.01 -47.22
C ASN A 202 -6.92 -5.89 -48.22
N SER A 203 -6.48 -7.13 -48.49
CA SER A 203 -7.22 -8.05 -49.35
C SER A 203 -8.46 -8.64 -48.65
N VAL A 204 -8.48 -8.62 -47.32
CA VAL A 204 -9.59 -9.10 -46.50
C VAL A 204 -10.23 -7.91 -45.79
N LYS A 205 -11.44 -7.54 -46.21
CA LYS A 205 -12.26 -6.53 -45.54
C LYS A 205 -13.17 -7.21 -44.53
N THR A 206 -13.17 -6.73 -43.31
CA THR A 206 -14.12 -7.10 -42.27
C THR A 206 -15.00 -5.90 -41.94
N TYR A 207 -16.21 -6.18 -41.45
CA TYR A 207 -17.19 -5.16 -41.09
C TYR A 207 -17.61 -5.39 -39.65
N ASP A 208 -17.81 -4.31 -38.90
CA ASP A 208 -18.47 -4.41 -37.60
C ASP A 208 -19.98 -4.31 -37.81
N TYR A 209 -20.69 -5.39 -37.50
CA TYR A 209 -22.13 -5.48 -37.70
C TYR A 209 -22.88 -5.06 -36.44
N THR A 210 -23.95 -4.29 -36.61
CA THR A 210 -24.83 -3.99 -35.48
C THR A 210 -25.57 -5.26 -35.05
N VAL A 211 -25.27 -5.70 -33.83
CA VAL A 211 -25.92 -6.85 -33.19
C VAL A 211 -27.19 -6.40 -32.47
N ASN A 212 -28.27 -7.15 -32.65
CA ASN A 212 -29.50 -6.97 -31.87
C ASN A 212 -29.36 -7.59 -30.47
N ALA A 213 -28.51 -6.97 -29.65
CA ALA A 213 -28.19 -7.42 -28.31
C ALA A 213 -29.29 -7.03 -27.30
N THR A 214 -29.75 -8.00 -26.52
CA THR A 214 -30.70 -7.84 -25.42
C THR A 214 -30.08 -8.34 -24.11
N THR A 215 -30.73 -8.13 -22.96
CA THR A 215 -30.28 -8.69 -21.68
C THR A 215 -30.16 -10.23 -21.69
N TYR A 216 -30.76 -10.92 -22.66
CA TYR A 216 -30.81 -12.38 -22.76
C TYR A 216 -29.86 -12.96 -23.83
N GLY A 217 -29.16 -12.12 -24.60
CA GLY A 217 -28.35 -12.58 -25.74
C GLY A 217 -28.58 -11.74 -27.00
N ALA A 218 -27.88 -12.10 -28.07
CA ALA A 218 -28.18 -11.61 -29.41
C ALA A 218 -29.47 -12.30 -29.88
N GLN A 219 -30.53 -11.53 -30.12
CA GLN A 219 -31.86 -12.06 -30.46
C GLN A 219 -32.31 -11.64 -31.85
N GLY A 220 -32.81 -12.61 -32.60
CA GLY A 220 -33.38 -12.40 -33.93
C GLY A 220 -34.83 -11.93 -33.92
N ASN A 221 -35.38 -11.79 -35.12
CA ASN A 221 -36.80 -11.49 -35.36
C ASN A 221 -37.69 -12.73 -35.14
N LEU A 222 -39.01 -12.52 -35.12
CA LEU A 222 -40.01 -13.59 -35.05
C LEU A 222 -40.34 -14.12 -36.44
N PHE A 223 -40.30 -15.44 -36.58
CA PHE A 223 -40.57 -16.18 -37.81
C PHE A 223 -41.52 -17.35 -37.56
N ASP A 224 -42.17 -17.83 -38.61
CA ASP A 224 -42.93 -19.07 -38.53
C ASP A 224 -41.95 -20.26 -38.42
N PRO A 225 -42.27 -21.34 -37.67
CA PRO A 225 -41.37 -22.48 -37.48
C PRO A 225 -40.94 -23.19 -38.77
N THR A 226 -41.65 -22.96 -39.88
CA THR A 226 -41.37 -23.54 -41.20
C THR A 226 -40.49 -22.65 -42.08
N ASP A 227 -40.22 -21.42 -41.68
CA ASP A 227 -39.35 -20.50 -42.43
C ASP A 227 -37.92 -21.05 -42.43
N THR A 228 -37.23 -20.91 -43.56
CA THR A 228 -35.88 -21.41 -43.74
C THR A 228 -34.88 -20.30 -44.07
N PHE A 229 -33.65 -20.47 -43.58
CA PHE A 229 -32.57 -19.50 -43.63
C PHE A 229 -31.31 -20.15 -44.19
N GLY A 230 -30.54 -19.35 -44.91
CA GLY A 230 -29.29 -19.75 -45.54
C GLY A 230 -29.43 -20.78 -46.66
N ALA A 231 -28.30 -21.18 -47.22
CA ALA A 231 -28.18 -22.15 -48.30
C ALA A 231 -26.91 -22.99 -48.17
N ALA A 232 -26.80 -24.06 -48.97
CA ALA A 232 -25.62 -24.90 -48.96
C ALA A 232 -24.38 -24.11 -49.42
N GLY A 233 -23.30 -24.19 -48.63
CA GLY A 233 -22.04 -23.49 -48.92
C GLY A 233 -21.93 -22.09 -48.31
N GLN A 234 -22.99 -21.56 -47.70
CA GLN A 234 -22.93 -20.30 -46.97
C GLN A 234 -22.33 -20.50 -45.58
N SER A 235 -21.72 -19.44 -45.06
CA SER A 235 -21.00 -19.47 -43.79
C SER A 235 -21.08 -18.15 -43.03
N PHE A 236 -20.87 -18.24 -41.72
CA PHE A 236 -20.72 -17.11 -40.84
C PHE A 236 -19.82 -17.49 -39.66
N SER A 237 -19.33 -16.51 -38.92
CA SER A 237 -18.60 -16.72 -37.69
C SER A 237 -19.18 -15.91 -36.54
N ILE A 238 -19.01 -16.44 -35.33
CA ILE A 238 -19.46 -15.84 -34.07
C ILE A 238 -18.26 -15.84 -33.14
N THR A 239 -17.85 -14.69 -32.65
CA THR A 239 -16.85 -14.60 -31.59
C THR A 239 -17.55 -14.42 -30.24
N ASP A 240 -17.12 -15.17 -29.22
CA ASP A 240 -17.71 -15.05 -27.89
C ASP A 240 -17.56 -13.63 -27.30
N ALA A 241 -18.39 -13.29 -26.31
CA ALA A 241 -18.38 -11.96 -25.68
C ALA A 241 -17.02 -11.57 -25.07
N GLY A 242 -16.24 -12.57 -24.70
CA GLY A 242 -14.90 -12.41 -24.16
C GLY A 242 -13.84 -12.44 -25.26
N GLY A 243 -14.18 -12.31 -26.54
CA GLY A 243 -13.22 -12.27 -27.64
C GLY A 243 -12.32 -13.51 -27.79
N GLN A 244 -12.53 -14.59 -27.03
CA GLN A 244 -11.54 -15.68 -26.95
C GLN A 244 -11.73 -16.69 -28.09
N HIS A 245 -12.96 -17.17 -28.27
CA HIS A 245 -13.26 -18.22 -29.23
C HIS A 245 -14.03 -17.64 -30.41
N THR A 246 -13.59 -17.95 -31.63
CA THR A 246 -14.36 -17.68 -32.85
C THR A 246 -14.88 -19.00 -33.40
N LEU A 247 -16.19 -19.16 -33.33
CA LEU A 247 -16.93 -20.27 -33.89
C LEU A 247 -17.19 -20.03 -35.38
N ASN A 248 -16.72 -20.91 -36.24
CA ASN A 248 -17.05 -20.87 -37.67
C ASN A 248 -18.18 -21.85 -37.98
N VAL A 249 -19.24 -21.41 -38.64
CA VAL A 249 -20.38 -22.24 -39.02
C VAL A 249 -20.50 -22.26 -40.53
N SER A 250 -20.65 -23.45 -41.10
CA SER A 250 -20.89 -23.66 -42.52
C SER A 250 -22.16 -24.47 -42.72
N LEU A 251 -23.07 -23.96 -43.56
CA LEU A 251 -24.38 -24.55 -43.78
C LEU A 251 -24.35 -25.57 -44.92
N THR A 252 -25.07 -26.67 -44.75
CA THR A 252 -25.18 -27.71 -45.79
C THR A 252 -26.48 -27.63 -46.61
N GLY A 253 -27.29 -26.60 -46.39
CA GLY A 253 -28.59 -26.39 -47.02
C GLY A 253 -29.39 -25.32 -46.27
N ALA A 254 -30.60 -25.03 -46.76
CA ALA A 254 -31.54 -24.17 -46.03
C ALA A 254 -31.93 -24.81 -44.68
N ARG A 255 -32.10 -23.99 -43.65
CA ARG A 255 -32.33 -24.40 -42.26
C ARG A 255 -33.50 -23.69 -41.63
N THR A 256 -34.39 -24.41 -40.96
CA THR A 256 -35.28 -23.80 -39.96
C THR A 256 -34.46 -23.23 -38.80
N LEU A 257 -35.04 -22.33 -37.99
CA LEU A 257 -34.32 -21.77 -36.82
C LEU A 257 -33.85 -22.85 -35.84
N SER A 258 -34.63 -23.93 -35.68
CA SER A 258 -34.25 -25.05 -34.81
C SER A 258 -33.05 -25.82 -35.34
N GLU A 259 -32.98 -26.03 -36.66
CA GLU A 259 -31.83 -26.71 -37.28
C GLU A 259 -30.60 -25.81 -37.27
N LEU A 260 -30.77 -24.51 -37.53
CA LEU A 260 -29.68 -23.52 -37.46
C LEU A 260 -29.08 -23.42 -36.05
N ALA A 261 -29.93 -23.39 -35.01
CA ALA A 261 -29.46 -23.45 -33.62
C ALA A 261 -28.73 -24.76 -33.32
N GLY A 262 -29.20 -25.88 -33.87
CA GLY A 262 -28.53 -27.17 -33.81
C GLY A 262 -27.14 -27.15 -34.44
N ASP A 263 -27.02 -26.59 -35.64
CA ASP A 263 -25.76 -26.45 -36.38
C ASP A 263 -24.76 -25.58 -35.60
N ILE A 264 -25.19 -24.45 -35.02
CA ILE A 264 -24.35 -23.59 -34.17
C ILE A 264 -23.83 -24.37 -32.96
N ASN A 265 -24.71 -25.07 -32.22
CA ASN A 265 -24.32 -25.81 -31.02
C ASN A 265 -23.40 -27.01 -31.32
N ALA A 266 -23.65 -27.71 -32.43
CA ALA A 266 -22.81 -28.80 -32.91
C ALA A 266 -21.40 -28.29 -33.28
N ALA A 267 -21.33 -27.19 -34.01
CA ALA A 267 -20.08 -26.53 -34.35
C ALA A 267 -19.35 -26.05 -33.08
N SER A 268 -20.06 -25.50 -32.10
CA SER A 268 -19.47 -25.04 -30.84
C SER A 268 -18.84 -26.17 -30.05
N THR A 269 -19.52 -27.31 -29.97
CA THR A 269 -18.99 -28.52 -29.31
C THR A 269 -17.75 -29.05 -30.04
N ALA A 270 -17.78 -29.07 -31.37
CA ALA A 270 -16.67 -29.58 -32.18
C ALA A 270 -15.42 -28.67 -32.13
N GLN A 271 -15.61 -27.36 -32.06
CA GLN A 271 -14.53 -26.36 -32.04
C GLN A 271 -14.13 -25.94 -30.63
N GLY A 272 -14.75 -26.50 -29.58
CA GLY A 272 -14.49 -26.12 -28.19
C GLY A 272 -14.84 -24.66 -27.89
N ALA A 273 -15.78 -24.08 -28.63
CA ALA A 273 -16.21 -22.70 -28.41
C ALA A 273 -17.29 -22.66 -27.30
N ASN A 274 -17.32 -21.57 -26.55
CA ASN A 274 -18.27 -21.34 -25.47
C ASN A 274 -19.52 -20.60 -25.94
N ILE A 275 -20.02 -20.91 -27.14
CA ILE A 275 -21.17 -20.25 -27.78
C ILE A 275 -22.37 -21.22 -27.75
N ARG A 276 -23.54 -20.70 -27.43
CA ARG A 276 -24.79 -21.47 -27.36
C ARG A 276 -25.88 -20.76 -28.12
N ALA A 277 -26.56 -21.51 -28.98
CA ALA A 277 -27.77 -21.07 -29.66
C ALA A 277 -29.00 -21.78 -29.10
N SER A 278 -30.11 -21.05 -29.02
CA SER A 278 -31.40 -21.58 -28.60
C SER A 278 -32.52 -20.95 -29.43
N VAL A 279 -33.66 -21.64 -29.53
CA VAL A 279 -34.87 -21.09 -30.14
C VAL A 279 -35.85 -20.74 -29.04
N ILE A 280 -36.28 -19.49 -29.01
CA ILE A 280 -37.33 -19.01 -28.10
C ILE A 280 -38.65 -19.03 -28.87
N THR A 281 -39.68 -19.65 -28.29
CA THR A 281 -41.02 -19.71 -28.86
C THR A 281 -41.92 -18.68 -28.20
N GLU A 282 -42.51 -17.80 -29.00
CA GLU A 282 -43.44 -16.75 -28.56
C GLU A 282 -44.76 -16.91 -29.32
N GLY A 283 -45.73 -17.55 -28.68
CA GLY A 283 -47.00 -17.90 -29.33
C GLY A 283 -46.81 -18.93 -30.44
N ALA A 284 -47.19 -18.58 -31.67
CA ALA A 284 -47.03 -19.43 -32.85
C ALA A 284 -45.69 -19.24 -33.58
N GLN A 285 -44.91 -18.23 -33.19
CA GLN A 285 -43.66 -17.84 -33.86
C GLN A 285 -42.43 -18.18 -33.02
N GLN A 286 -41.28 -18.18 -33.66
CA GLN A 286 -39.99 -18.53 -33.08
C GLN A 286 -38.93 -17.48 -33.42
N ARG A 287 -37.94 -17.33 -32.55
CA ARG A 287 -36.74 -16.51 -32.79
C ARG A 287 -35.47 -17.23 -32.34
N LEU A 288 -34.36 -16.92 -33.01
CA LEU A 288 -33.03 -17.39 -32.61
C LEU A 288 -32.48 -16.52 -31.49
N GLN A 289 -31.86 -17.13 -30.49
CA GLN A 289 -31.09 -16.46 -29.45
C GLN A 289 -29.70 -17.09 -29.34
N ILE A 290 -28.67 -16.26 -29.41
CA ILE A 290 -27.26 -16.66 -29.29
C ILE A 290 -26.66 -16.04 -28.03
N THR A 291 -25.95 -16.85 -27.25
CA THR A 291 -25.31 -16.51 -25.97
C THR A 291 -23.91 -17.09 -25.92
N SER A 292 -23.06 -16.60 -25.02
CA SER A 292 -21.83 -17.30 -24.63
C SER A 292 -21.73 -17.43 -23.11
N ASP A 293 -20.94 -18.39 -22.65
CA ASP A 293 -20.66 -18.54 -21.21
C ASP A 293 -19.90 -17.32 -20.64
N THR A 294 -19.37 -16.47 -21.53
CA THR A 294 -18.64 -15.23 -21.24
C THR A 294 -19.49 -13.96 -21.36
N GLY A 295 -20.75 -14.04 -21.80
CA GLY A 295 -21.64 -12.88 -21.97
C GLY A 295 -22.48 -12.92 -23.25
N ILE A 296 -22.82 -11.75 -23.79
CA ILE A 296 -23.52 -11.62 -25.07
C ILE A 296 -22.48 -11.49 -26.18
N PRO A 297 -22.40 -12.41 -27.14
CA PRO A 297 -21.54 -12.25 -28.32
C PRO A 297 -21.89 -10.96 -29.05
N THR A 298 -20.89 -10.12 -29.32
CA THR A 298 -21.06 -8.85 -30.03
C THR A 298 -20.25 -8.77 -31.32
N THR A 299 -19.38 -9.73 -31.60
CA THR A 299 -18.55 -9.75 -32.80
C THR A 299 -18.96 -10.93 -33.69
N PHE A 300 -19.39 -10.62 -34.90
CA PHE A 300 -19.88 -11.57 -35.90
C PHE A 300 -19.26 -11.29 -37.25
N THR A 301 -19.12 -12.31 -38.09
CA THR A 301 -18.87 -12.13 -39.53
C THR A 301 -19.96 -12.87 -40.30
N ASP A 302 -20.67 -12.16 -41.17
CA ASP A 302 -21.82 -12.73 -41.90
C ASP A 302 -21.75 -12.39 -43.41
N PRO A 303 -20.75 -12.92 -44.14
CA PRO A 303 -20.52 -12.57 -45.53
C PRO A 303 -21.68 -12.97 -46.47
N ASP A 304 -22.51 -13.93 -46.03
CA ASP A 304 -23.60 -14.51 -46.83
C ASP A 304 -25.01 -14.05 -46.37
N ASN A 305 -25.11 -13.02 -45.51
CA ASN A 305 -26.37 -12.48 -44.97
C ASN A 305 -27.25 -13.51 -44.21
N VAL A 306 -26.67 -14.61 -43.73
CA VAL A 306 -27.43 -15.66 -43.02
C VAL A 306 -27.94 -15.11 -41.71
N LEU A 307 -27.07 -14.55 -40.88
CA LEU A 307 -27.47 -14.03 -39.56
C LEU A 307 -28.29 -12.74 -39.69
N PHE A 308 -28.03 -11.92 -40.71
CA PHE A 308 -28.90 -10.81 -41.09
C PHE A 308 -30.33 -11.26 -41.35
N SER A 309 -30.51 -12.33 -42.14
CA SER A 309 -31.86 -12.83 -42.49
C SER A 309 -32.66 -13.31 -41.27
N THR A 310 -31.98 -13.71 -40.20
CA THR A 310 -32.61 -14.06 -38.90
C THR A 310 -32.88 -12.86 -38.00
N GLY A 311 -32.41 -11.65 -38.35
CA GLY A 311 -32.50 -10.44 -37.53
C GLY A 311 -31.53 -10.39 -36.35
N ILE A 312 -30.59 -11.33 -36.26
CA ILE A 312 -29.50 -11.29 -35.27
C ILE A 312 -28.59 -10.09 -35.54
N LEU A 313 -28.32 -9.84 -36.83
CA LEU A 313 -27.55 -8.72 -37.31
C LEU A 313 -28.45 -7.74 -38.09
N SER A 314 -28.04 -6.48 -38.07
CA SER A 314 -28.66 -5.35 -38.76
C SER A 314 -27.67 -4.81 -39.79
N GLY A 315 -27.45 -3.51 -39.86
CA GLY A 315 -26.47 -2.88 -40.73
C GLY A 315 -25.04 -2.98 -40.22
N VAL A 316 -24.17 -2.23 -40.89
CA VAL A 316 -22.76 -2.04 -40.51
C VAL A 316 -22.65 -0.76 -39.69
N GLN A 317 -21.79 -0.77 -38.66
CA GLN A 317 -21.58 0.38 -37.80
C GLN A 317 -20.14 0.90 -37.84
N SER A 318 -19.98 2.19 -37.55
CA SER A 318 -18.68 2.79 -37.26
C SER A 318 -18.22 2.49 -35.84
N GLU A 319 -16.99 2.87 -35.57
CA GLU A 319 -16.47 3.00 -34.21
C GLU A 319 -17.29 3.97 -33.36
N GLU A 320 -17.06 3.89 -32.05
CA GLU A 320 -17.62 4.84 -31.10
C GLU A 320 -16.87 6.17 -31.12
N PHE A 321 -17.63 7.26 -31.25
CA PHE A 321 -17.14 8.64 -31.17
C PHE A 321 -17.74 9.35 -29.97
N THR A 322 -16.97 10.22 -29.33
CA THR A 322 -17.40 10.99 -28.15
C THR A 322 -18.43 12.08 -28.47
N SER A 323 -18.74 12.32 -29.74
CA SER A 323 -19.76 13.26 -30.18
C SER A 323 -20.29 12.90 -31.56
N SER A 324 -21.60 13.03 -31.74
CA SER A 324 -22.27 12.88 -33.04
C SER A 324 -22.29 14.14 -33.90
N VAL A 325 -21.92 15.30 -33.33
CA VAL A 325 -22.08 16.62 -33.95
C VAL A 325 -20.76 17.38 -34.12
N LEU A 326 -19.68 16.93 -33.46
CA LEU A 326 -18.35 17.45 -33.72
C LEU A 326 -17.75 16.79 -34.98
N LYS A 327 -16.88 17.53 -35.65
CA LYS A 327 -16.19 17.10 -36.87
C LYS A 327 -15.27 15.92 -36.58
N ILE A 328 -15.33 14.88 -37.41
CA ILE A 328 -14.56 13.64 -37.20
C ILE A 328 -13.05 13.89 -37.15
N GLY A 329 -12.52 14.71 -38.05
CA GLY A 329 -11.11 15.07 -38.12
C GLY A 329 -10.61 15.79 -36.87
N SER A 330 -11.49 16.51 -36.16
CA SER A 330 -11.16 17.12 -34.86
C SER A 330 -11.17 16.11 -33.72
N LEU A 331 -12.12 15.16 -33.73
CA LEU A 331 -12.20 14.08 -32.73
C LEU A 331 -11.00 13.14 -32.81
N LEU A 332 -10.53 12.85 -34.03
CA LEU A 332 -9.41 11.95 -34.29
C LEU A 332 -8.06 12.69 -34.45
N ASN A 333 -8.03 14.02 -34.42
CA ASN A 333 -6.82 14.83 -34.64
C ASN A 333 -6.11 14.54 -35.99
N LEU A 334 -6.89 14.46 -37.07
CA LEU A 334 -6.37 14.11 -38.41
C LEU A 334 -5.69 15.27 -39.13
N GLY A 335 -6.00 16.53 -38.80
CA GLY A 335 -5.55 17.70 -39.59
C GLY A 335 -6.15 17.70 -41.01
N ALA A 336 -5.85 18.72 -41.81
CA ALA A 336 -6.52 18.91 -43.11
C ALA A 336 -6.23 17.78 -44.13
N THR A 337 -7.25 17.41 -44.91
CA THR A 337 -7.35 16.50 -46.08
C THR A 337 -7.64 15.01 -45.80
N THR A 338 -8.89 14.70 -45.45
CA THR A 338 -9.47 13.33 -45.53
C THR A 338 -10.86 13.35 -46.18
N THR A 339 -10.90 13.76 -47.44
CA THR A 339 -12.12 13.77 -48.27
C THR A 339 -12.12 12.57 -49.22
N SER A 340 -13.23 11.86 -49.37
CA SER A 340 -13.38 10.70 -50.27
C SER A 340 -14.80 10.65 -50.83
N THR A 341 -14.94 10.29 -52.11
CA THR A 341 -16.23 9.86 -52.65
C THR A 341 -16.31 8.34 -52.48
N ILE A 342 -17.23 7.88 -51.64
CA ILE A 342 -17.45 6.45 -51.41
C ILE A 342 -18.62 5.94 -52.25
N THR A 343 -18.61 4.65 -52.57
CA THR A 343 -19.75 3.95 -53.20
C THR A 343 -20.33 2.91 -52.24
N ILE A 344 -21.62 3.04 -51.95
CA ILE A 344 -22.40 2.10 -51.14
C ILE A 344 -23.42 1.42 -52.07
N THR A 345 -23.43 0.10 -52.05
CA THR A 345 -24.37 -0.76 -52.77
C THR A 345 -25.32 -1.41 -51.75
N ASP A 346 -26.60 -1.54 -52.07
CA ASP A 346 -27.59 -2.23 -51.22
C ASP A 346 -27.29 -3.73 -51.08
N GLY A 347 -28.00 -4.41 -50.17
CA GLY A 347 -27.68 -5.78 -49.78
C GLY A 347 -27.98 -6.85 -50.83
N ASP A 348 -28.91 -6.58 -51.74
CA ASP A 348 -29.22 -7.41 -52.91
C ASP A 348 -28.44 -7.01 -54.17
N LEU A 349 -27.56 -6.01 -54.06
CA LEU A 349 -26.66 -5.53 -55.11
C LEU A 349 -27.40 -4.94 -56.33
N SER A 350 -28.61 -4.42 -56.11
CA SER A 350 -29.50 -3.89 -57.13
C SER A 350 -29.24 -2.42 -57.44
N ASP A 351 -28.99 -1.60 -56.41
CA ASP A 351 -28.77 -0.16 -56.51
C ASP A 351 -27.47 0.27 -55.84
N SER A 352 -26.89 1.38 -56.32
CA SER A 352 -25.68 1.96 -55.73
C SER A 352 -25.76 3.47 -55.66
N ILE A 353 -25.22 4.02 -54.57
CA ILE A 353 -25.14 5.46 -54.32
C ILE A 353 -23.69 5.89 -54.16
N ASN A 354 -23.39 7.11 -54.61
CA ASN A 354 -22.12 7.77 -54.35
C ASN A 354 -22.31 8.85 -53.28
N VAL A 355 -21.44 8.87 -52.29
CA VAL A 355 -21.52 9.80 -51.16
C VAL A 355 -20.17 10.47 -50.96
N ASP A 356 -20.14 11.80 -50.98
CA ASP A 356 -18.95 12.57 -50.65
C ASP A 356 -18.84 12.72 -49.13
N ILE A 357 -17.76 12.17 -48.56
CA ILE A 357 -17.42 12.25 -47.15
C ILE A 357 -16.20 13.13 -46.98
N ASP A 358 -16.30 14.14 -46.11
CA ASP A 358 -15.20 15.01 -45.71
C ASP A 358 -15.07 15.05 -44.19
N LEU A 359 -14.15 14.26 -43.65
CA LEU A 359 -14.03 14.10 -42.19
C LEU A 359 -13.63 15.40 -41.48
N ASP A 360 -13.03 16.37 -42.18
CA ASP A 360 -12.63 17.67 -41.61
C ASP A 360 -13.76 18.69 -41.50
N SER A 361 -14.83 18.50 -42.26
CA SER A 361 -15.98 19.41 -42.25
C SER A 361 -17.26 18.77 -41.73
N GLN A 362 -17.37 17.45 -41.78
CA GLN A 362 -18.57 16.70 -41.41
C GLN A 362 -18.45 15.99 -40.05
N SER A 363 -19.57 15.93 -39.34
CA SER A 363 -19.82 15.09 -38.17
C SER A 363 -20.50 13.77 -38.56
N LEU A 364 -20.67 12.83 -37.61
CA LEU A 364 -21.45 11.60 -37.85
C LEU A 364 -22.87 11.92 -38.33
N THR A 365 -23.50 12.96 -37.77
CA THR A 365 -24.84 13.40 -38.16
C THR A 365 -24.87 13.91 -39.60
N ASP A 366 -23.84 14.67 -40.01
CA ASP A 366 -23.75 15.17 -41.38
C ASP A 366 -23.54 14.03 -42.38
N ILE A 367 -22.70 13.04 -42.04
CA ILE A 367 -22.46 11.86 -42.87
C ILE A 367 -23.75 11.02 -43.01
N ALA A 368 -24.46 10.77 -41.91
CA ALA A 368 -25.74 10.04 -41.96
C ALA A 368 -26.76 10.74 -42.89
N ASN A 369 -26.88 12.07 -42.78
CA ASN A 369 -27.76 12.86 -43.63
C ASN A 369 -27.34 12.83 -45.11
N ALA A 370 -26.03 12.88 -45.40
CA ALA A 370 -25.50 12.79 -46.75
C ALA A 370 -25.85 11.43 -47.39
N ILE A 371 -25.69 10.34 -46.66
CA ILE A 371 -26.07 8.98 -47.10
C ILE A 371 -27.57 8.91 -47.38
N ASN A 372 -28.42 9.33 -46.44
CA ASN A 372 -29.88 9.30 -46.61
C ASN A 372 -30.36 10.17 -47.78
N THR A 373 -29.71 11.31 -48.01
CA THR A 373 -30.03 12.20 -49.13
C THR A 373 -29.68 11.54 -50.47
N ALA A 374 -28.50 10.90 -50.56
CA ALA A 374 -28.09 10.16 -51.75
C ALA A 374 -28.99 8.93 -52.01
N ALA A 375 -29.35 8.18 -50.97
CA ALA A 375 -30.27 7.05 -51.06
C ALA A 375 -31.65 7.48 -51.56
N GLY A 376 -32.24 8.52 -50.98
CA GLY A 376 -33.54 9.05 -51.42
C GLY A 376 -33.54 9.57 -52.86
N ALA A 377 -32.42 10.15 -53.32
CA ALA A 377 -32.26 10.58 -54.70
C ALA A 377 -32.14 9.41 -55.69
N ALA A 378 -31.51 8.31 -55.27
CA ALA A 378 -31.35 7.10 -56.08
C ALA A 378 -32.58 6.16 -56.02
N GLY A 379 -33.44 6.30 -55.00
CA GLY A 379 -34.53 5.36 -54.74
C GLY A 379 -34.06 4.05 -54.10
N SER A 380 -32.83 4.01 -53.60
CA SER A 380 -32.23 2.84 -52.93
C SER A 380 -32.81 2.64 -51.53
N ASP A 381 -32.80 1.40 -51.04
CA ASP A 381 -33.25 1.03 -49.70
C ASP A 381 -32.20 1.29 -48.59
N ILE A 382 -31.04 1.84 -48.96
CA ILE A 382 -29.98 2.23 -48.03
C ILE A 382 -30.49 3.31 -47.08
N SER A 383 -30.20 3.16 -45.79
CA SER A 383 -30.47 4.16 -44.77
C SER A 383 -29.32 4.26 -43.78
N ALA A 384 -29.09 5.45 -43.25
CA ALA A 384 -28.08 5.70 -42.23
C ALA A 384 -28.68 6.43 -41.03
N GLN A 385 -28.21 6.10 -39.83
CA GLN A 385 -28.62 6.77 -38.61
C GLN A 385 -27.47 6.86 -37.61
N VAL A 386 -27.55 7.82 -36.70
CA VAL A 386 -26.64 7.88 -35.56
C VAL A 386 -27.29 7.19 -34.38
N ILE A 387 -26.62 6.17 -33.83
CA ILE A 387 -27.01 5.54 -32.58
C ILE A 387 -26.14 6.12 -31.46
N THR A 388 -26.77 6.62 -30.40
CA THR A 388 -26.09 7.05 -29.19
C THR A 388 -26.25 5.99 -28.10
N VAL A 389 -25.13 5.50 -27.57
CA VAL A 389 -25.08 4.58 -26.43
C VAL A 389 -24.29 5.24 -25.31
N GLY A 390 -24.96 5.54 -24.19
CA GLY A 390 -24.34 6.32 -23.11
C GLY A 390 -23.93 7.71 -23.58
N SER A 391 -22.65 8.05 -23.46
CA SER A 391 -22.06 9.31 -23.96
C SER A 391 -21.48 9.23 -25.36
N ASN A 392 -21.38 8.02 -25.93
CA ASN A 392 -20.74 7.78 -27.21
C ASN A 392 -21.79 7.63 -28.32
N SER A 393 -21.39 7.89 -29.55
CA SER A 393 -22.25 7.79 -30.72
C SER A 393 -21.53 7.06 -31.85
N ARG A 394 -22.27 6.27 -32.62
CA ARG A 394 -21.80 5.57 -33.81
C ARG A 394 -22.73 5.82 -34.98
N LEU A 395 -22.19 5.75 -36.19
CA LEU A 395 -22.97 5.74 -37.43
C LEU A 395 -23.36 4.30 -37.75
N GLU A 396 -24.64 4.02 -37.95
CA GLU A 396 -25.14 2.75 -38.47
C GLU A 396 -25.65 2.97 -39.89
N ILE A 397 -25.25 2.10 -40.83
CA ILE A 397 -25.68 2.09 -42.22
C ILE A 397 -26.36 0.75 -42.49
N LYS A 398 -27.61 0.78 -42.96
CA LYS A 398 -28.45 -0.39 -43.27
C LYS A 398 -28.84 -0.41 -44.72
N SER A 399 -29.22 -1.59 -45.18
CA SER A 399 -30.10 -1.82 -46.32
C SER A 399 -31.21 -2.77 -45.87
N ALA A 400 -32.40 -2.66 -46.46
CA ALA A 400 -33.51 -3.55 -46.13
C ALA A 400 -33.36 -4.93 -46.79
N SER A 401 -32.57 -5.02 -47.87
CA SER A 401 -32.31 -6.23 -48.65
C SER A 401 -31.07 -7.04 -48.20
N GLY A 402 -30.27 -6.55 -47.25
CA GLY A 402 -29.07 -7.24 -46.74
C GLY A 402 -28.05 -6.30 -46.12
N HIS A 403 -26.85 -6.81 -45.84
CA HIS A 403 -25.71 -5.97 -45.44
C HIS A 403 -25.29 -5.06 -46.60
N PRO A 404 -25.12 -3.73 -46.38
CA PRO A 404 -24.63 -2.84 -47.41
C PRO A 404 -23.18 -3.22 -47.81
N VAL A 405 -22.88 -3.11 -49.10
CA VAL A 405 -21.55 -3.42 -49.66
C VAL A 405 -20.81 -2.15 -50.06
N PHE A 406 -19.54 -2.06 -49.67
CA PHE A 406 -18.71 -0.87 -49.90
C PHE A 406 -17.64 -1.14 -50.97
N SER A 407 -17.85 -0.59 -52.16
CA SER A 407 -17.06 -0.94 -53.36
C SER A 407 -16.01 0.10 -53.76
N ALA A 408 -16.12 1.36 -53.32
CA ALA A 408 -15.11 2.39 -53.55
C ALA A 408 -14.86 3.22 -52.29
N ASP A 409 -13.58 3.38 -51.93
CA ASP A 409 -13.10 4.30 -50.90
C ASP A 409 -11.61 4.63 -51.12
N PRO A 410 -11.28 5.51 -52.09
CA PRO A 410 -9.89 5.76 -52.48
C PRO A 410 -9.01 6.37 -51.38
N ASN A 411 -9.62 7.02 -50.38
CA ASN A 411 -8.91 7.68 -49.28
C ASN A 411 -9.18 7.05 -47.91
N ASN A 412 -9.67 5.81 -47.86
CA ASN A 412 -9.87 5.02 -46.64
C ASN A 412 -10.71 5.72 -45.55
N VAL A 413 -11.70 6.55 -45.91
CA VAL A 413 -12.55 7.23 -44.92
C VAL A 413 -13.45 6.25 -44.17
N LEU A 414 -13.86 5.15 -44.80
CA LEU A 414 -14.62 4.07 -44.16
C LEU A 414 -13.74 3.32 -43.16
N ASN A 415 -12.47 3.10 -43.50
CA ASN A 415 -11.52 2.48 -42.57
C ASN A 415 -11.16 3.44 -41.44
N THR A 416 -11.00 4.74 -41.70
CA THR A 416 -10.81 5.76 -40.66
C THR A 416 -11.99 5.84 -39.68
N LEU A 417 -13.22 5.70 -40.18
CA LEU A 417 -14.44 5.61 -39.34
C LEU A 417 -14.59 4.25 -38.64
N GLY A 418 -13.78 3.25 -39.03
CA GLY A 418 -13.87 1.84 -38.60
C GLY A 418 -15.17 1.14 -39.01
N ILE A 419 -15.80 1.59 -40.09
CA ILE A 419 -16.90 0.87 -40.75
C ILE A 419 -16.35 -0.37 -41.47
N VAL A 420 -15.15 -0.23 -42.03
CA VAL A 420 -14.40 -1.30 -42.70
C VAL A 420 -13.09 -1.48 -41.96
N ASP A 421 -12.80 -2.68 -41.49
CA ASP A 421 -11.49 -2.99 -40.91
C ASP A 421 -10.68 -3.89 -41.85
N SER A 422 -9.35 -3.81 -41.71
CA SER A 422 -8.41 -4.69 -42.39
C SER A 422 -7.95 -5.77 -41.40
N SER A 423 -7.82 -6.99 -41.88
CA SER A 423 -7.28 -8.07 -41.04
C SER A 423 -5.79 -7.83 -40.75
N PHE A 424 -5.33 -8.17 -39.55
CA PHE A 424 -3.89 -8.14 -39.25
C PHE A 424 -3.15 -9.20 -40.06
N LYS A 425 -2.01 -8.81 -40.63
CA LYS A 425 -1.17 -9.73 -41.41
C LYS A 425 -0.36 -10.67 -40.50
N HIS A 426 0.20 -10.13 -39.42
CA HIS A 426 0.93 -10.90 -38.40
C HIS A 426 0.35 -10.64 -37.00
N HIS A 427 -0.51 -11.55 -36.56
CA HIS A 427 -1.07 -11.56 -35.20
C HIS A 427 -0.26 -12.53 -34.34
N ASP A 428 0.88 -12.04 -33.82
CA ASP A 428 1.90 -12.85 -33.12
C ASP A 428 1.32 -13.52 -31.86
N GLN A 429 0.47 -12.81 -31.12
CA GLN A 429 -0.25 -13.32 -29.95
C GLN A 429 -1.58 -12.59 -29.80
N ARG A 430 -2.65 -13.33 -29.45
CA ARG A 430 -3.95 -12.73 -29.15
C ARG A 430 -4.04 -12.33 -27.69
N GLY A 431 -4.64 -11.17 -27.43
CA GLY A 431 -5.04 -10.77 -26.09
C GLY A 431 -6.10 -11.72 -25.54
N GLU A 432 -5.84 -12.30 -24.37
CA GLU A 432 -6.74 -13.24 -23.70
C GLU A 432 -7.07 -12.77 -22.29
N ASN A 433 -8.31 -12.95 -21.82
CA ASN A 433 -8.66 -12.74 -20.42
C ASN A 433 -8.21 -13.93 -19.57
N ALA A 434 -7.80 -13.65 -18.33
CA ALA A 434 -7.68 -14.67 -17.30
C ALA A 434 -9.07 -15.25 -17.03
N GLN A 435 -9.15 -16.58 -17.00
CA GLN A 435 -10.34 -17.30 -16.61
C GLN A 435 -10.03 -18.09 -15.34
N ILE A 436 -10.83 -17.88 -14.31
CA ILE A 436 -10.71 -18.60 -13.06
C ILE A 436 -12.07 -19.17 -12.64
N THR A 437 -12.03 -20.28 -11.92
CA THR A 437 -13.21 -20.83 -11.24
C THR A 437 -13.10 -20.51 -9.75
N PHE A 438 -13.95 -19.60 -9.27
CA PHE A 438 -14.03 -19.15 -7.89
C PHE A 438 -15.24 -19.78 -7.20
N ASN A 439 -15.01 -20.59 -6.16
CA ASN A 439 -16.07 -21.34 -5.46
C ASN A 439 -17.04 -22.10 -6.40
N GLY A 440 -16.52 -22.60 -7.53
CA GLY A 440 -17.30 -23.32 -8.55
C GLY A 440 -17.94 -22.45 -9.63
N VAL A 441 -17.81 -21.12 -9.57
CA VAL A 441 -18.31 -20.18 -10.59
C VAL A 441 -17.15 -19.67 -11.43
N THR A 442 -17.26 -19.81 -12.74
CA THR A 442 -16.27 -19.27 -13.68
C THR A 442 -16.43 -17.75 -13.83
N VAL A 443 -15.33 -17.03 -13.70
CA VAL A 443 -15.25 -15.58 -13.90
C VAL A 443 -14.06 -15.24 -14.77
N ASN A 444 -14.18 -14.13 -15.53
CA ASN A 444 -13.13 -13.64 -16.40
C ASN A 444 -12.58 -12.31 -15.89
N ARG A 445 -11.28 -12.06 -16.08
CA ARG A 445 -10.60 -10.80 -15.75
C ARG A 445 -9.57 -10.47 -16.81
N SER A 446 -9.38 -9.19 -17.11
CA SER A 446 -8.33 -8.74 -18.05
C SER A 446 -6.92 -8.83 -17.45
N SER A 447 -6.79 -9.10 -16.15
CA SER A 447 -5.50 -9.10 -15.47
C SER A 447 -5.25 -10.40 -14.72
N ASN A 448 -3.97 -10.79 -14.66
CA ASN A 448 -3.49 -11.84 -13.76
C ASN A 448 -3.35 -11.37 -12.30
N LEU A 449 -3.58 -10.07 -12.02
CA LEU A 449 -3.73 -9.54 -10.67
C LEU A 449 -5.19 -9.15 -10.45
N ILE A 450 -5.90 -9.97 -9.68
CA ILE A 450 -7.33 -9.83 -9.40
C ILE A 450 -7.50 -9.22 -8.01
N THR A 451 -8.17 -8.07 -7.92
CA THR A 451 -8.33 -7.29 -6.68
C THR A 451 -9.79 -6.98 -6.34
N ASP A 452 -10.72 -7.42 -7.21
CA ASP A 452 -12.14 -7.04 -7.19
C ASP A 452 -13.07 -8.24 -6.93
N LEU A 453 -12.51 -9.41 -6.63
CA LEU A 453 -13.28 -10.64 -6.42
C LEU A 453 -13.72 -10.83 -4.97
N VAL A 454 -12.84 -10.49 -4.03
CA VAL A 454 -13.08 -10.56 -2.58
C VAL A 454 -12.55 -9.28 -1.96
N ASP A 455 -13.38 -8.58 -1.19
CA ASP A 455 -13.00 -7.30 -0.59
C ASP A 455 -11.77 -7.46 0.31
N GLY A 456 -10.81 -6.55 0.14
CA GLY A 456 -9.55 -6.56 0.87
C GLY A 456 -8.57 -7.66 0.48
N VAL A 457 -8.80 -8.45 -0.58
CA VAL A 457 -7.91 -9.55 -1.01
C VAL A 457 -7.40 -9.30 -2.43
N SER A 458 -6.10 -9.54 -2.64
CA SER A 458 -5.49 -9.54 -3.98
C SER A 458 -4.96 -10.93 -4.32
N LEU A 459 -5.35 -11.45 -5.49
CA LEU A 459 -4.92 -12.73 -6.03
C LEU A 459 -4.01 -12.49 -7.23
N ALA A 460 -2.80 -13.05 -7.22
CA ALA A 460 -1.91 -13.02 -8.37
C ALA A 460 -1.84 -14.43 -8.98
N LEU A 461 -2.33 -14.56 -10.21
CA LEU A 461 -2.32 -15.78 -11.00
C LEU A 461 -0.92 -15.99 -11.58
N VAL A 462 -0.39 -17.20 -11.41
CA VAL A 462 0.99 -17.55 -11.77
C VAL A 462 1.01 -18.57 -12.91
N SER A 463 0.17 -19.60 -12.83
CA SER A 463 0.05 -20.63 -13.86
C SER A 463 -1.36 -21.20 -13.91
N GLU A 464 -1.70 -21.83 -15.04
CA GLU A 464 -2.91 -22.63 -15.19
C GLU A 464 -2.84 -23.91 -14.34
N SER A 465 -4.01 -24.43 -13.95
CA SER A 465 -4.15 -25.67 -13.19
C SER A 465 -5.55 -26.27 -13.34
N SER A 466 -5.62 -27.59 -13.49
CA SER A 466 -6.89 -28.33 -13.47
C SER A 466 -7.45 -28.55 -12.05
N THR A 467 -6.64 -28.30 -11.02
CA THR A 467 -7.04 -28.42 -9.60
C THR A 467 -7.13 -27.06 -8.93
N ALA A 468 -8.09 -26.91 -8.02
CA ALA A 468 -8.27 -25.69 -7.26
C ALA A 468 -7.26 -25.59 -6.11
N ALA A 469 -6.71 -24.39 -5.91
CA ALA A 469 -5.99 -23.99 -4.71
C ALA A 469 -6.97 -23.43 -3.67
N MET A 470 -6.76 -23.75 -2.39
CA MET A 470 -7.47 -23.13 -1.27
C MET A 470 -6.71 -21.91 -0.81
N ILE A 471 -7.39 -20.76 -0.80
CA ILE A 471 -6.89 -19.52 -0.19
C ILE A 471 -7.48 -19.43 1.21
N SER A 472 -6.62 -19.33 2.23
CA SER A 472 -7.01 -19.21 3.63
C SER A 472 -6.60 -17.84 4.17
N ILE A 473 -7.55 -17.09 4.70
CA ILE A 473 -7.34 -15.78 5.32
C ILE A 473 -7.35 -15.96 6.83
N THR A 474 -6.23 -15.62 7.47
CA THR A 474 -6.01 -15.76 8.92
C THR A 474 -5.47 -14.47 9.53
N GLU A 475 -5.46 -14.39 10.86
CA GLU A 475 -4.75 -13.31 11.56
C GLU A 475 -3.25 -13.38 11.27
N ASP A 476 -2.62 -12.21 11.07
CA ASP A 476 -1.17 -12.06 10.95
C ASP A 476 -0.61 -11.38 12.19
N PHE A 477 0.05 -12.17 13.03
CA PHE A 477 0.67 -11.73 14.27
C PHE A 477 2.17 -11.42 14.14
N SER A 478 2.74 -11.47 12.94
CA SER A 478 4.18 -11.24 12.71
C SER A 478 4.64 -9.87 13.21
N LYS A 479 3.80 -8.84 13.06
CA LYS A 479 4.09 -7.49 13.58
C LYS A 479 4.11 -7.43 15.10
N VAL A 480 3.23 -8.17 15.78
CA VAL A 480 3.21 -8.25 17.26
C VAL A 480 4.52 -8.87 17.75
N GLU A 481 4.94 -9.97 17.13
CA GLU A 481 6.20 -10.64 17.43
C GLU A 481 7.40 -9.70 17.27
N SER A 482 7.49 -9.02 16.13
CA SER A 482 8.58 -8.07 15.85
C SER A 482 8.66 -6.95 16.87
N VAL A 483 7.53 -6.33 17.23
CA VAL A 483 7.51 -5.21 18.19
C VAL A 483 7.88 -5.66 19.60
N ILE A 484 7.47 -6.88 20.00
CA ILE A 484 7.89 -7.47 21.28
C ILE A 484 9.39 -7.77 21.29
N GLN A 485 9.94 -8.30 20.20
CA GLN A 485 11.37 -8.56 20.06
C GLN A 485 12.19 -7.25 20.16
N ASP A 486 11.72 -6.17 19.54
CA ASP A 486 12.36 -4.85 19.62
C ASP A 486 12.35 -4.30 21.05
N PHE A 487 11.21 -4.44 21.75
CA PHE A 487 11.11 -4.06 23.15
C PHE A 487 12.08 -4.84 24.04
N VAL A 488 12.12 -6.17 23.88
CA VAL A 488 13.01 -7.05 24.65
C VAL A 488 14.47 -6.68 24.42
N SER A 489 14.85 -6.42 23.17
CA SER A 489 16.21 -5.97 22.82
C SER A 489 16.54 -4.62 23.47
N ALA A 490 15.66 -3.63 23.37
CA ALA A 490 15.86 -2.31 23.98
C ALA A 490 15.97 -2.40 25.51
N TYR A 491 15.14 -3.22 26.15
CA TYR A 491 15.19 -3.46 27.59
C TYR A 491 16.53 -4.07 28.00
N ASN A 492 16.97 -5.09 27.26
CA ASN A 492 18.22 -5.79 27.54
C ASN A 492 19.43 -4.87 27.39
N ASN A 493 19.46 -4.03 26.37
CA ASN A 493 20.51 -3.03 26.18
C ASN A 493 20.62 -2.07 27.38
N VAL A 494 19.49 -1.59 27.92
CA VAL A 494 19.48 -0.74 29.12
C VAL A 494 20.06 -1.48 30.33
N ILE A 495 19.62 -2.72 30.57
CA ILE A 495 20.10 -3.52 31.71
C ILE A 495 21.58 -3.85 31.57
N GLU A 496 22.06 -4.14 30.36
CA GLU A 496 23.48 -4.40 30.08
C GLU A 496 24.34 -3.18 30.38
N LEU A 497 23.94 -1.98 29.93
CA LEU A 497 24.64 -0.73 30.25
C LEU A 497 24.63 -0.41 31.74
N ILE A 498 23.49 -0.62 32.42
CA ILE A 498 23.43 -0.46 33.88
C ILE A 498 24.41 -1.43 34.54
N ASN A 499 24.41 -2.70 34.15
CA ASN A 499 25.31 -3.71 34.73
C ASN A 499 26.78 -3.37 34.45
N GLU A 500 27.12 -2.97 33.24
CA GLU A 500 28.48 -2.59 32.84
C GLU A 500 29.00 -1.41 33.67
N HIS A 501 28.19 -0.36 33.82
CA HIS A 501 28.62 0.85 34.52
C HIS A 501 28.48 0.78 36.04
N THR A 502 27.70 -0.16 36.59
CA THR A 502 27.48 -0.27 38.04
C THR A 502 28.12 -1.49 38.71
N ALA A 503 28.65 -2.45 37.94
CA ALA A 503 29.26 -3.65 38.50
C ALA A 503 30.62 -3.40 39.16
N PHE A 504 30.93 -4.24 40.15
CA PHE A 504 32.27 -4.41 40.69
C PHE A 504 32.84 -5.75 40.19
N ASN A 505 34.02 -5.73 39.59
CA ASN A 505 34.74 -6.95 39.23
C ASN A 505 35.80 -7.25 40.31
N PRO A 506 35.55 -8.22 41.22
CA PRO A 506 36.45 -8.51 42.34
C PRO A 506 37.78 -9.11 41.89
N GLN A 507 37.84 -9.70 40.69
CA GLN A 507 39.02 -10.39 40.17
C GLN A 507 40.03 -9.42 39.53
N LYS A 508 39.58 -8.23 39.12
CA LYS A 508 40.44 -7.20 38.49
C LYS A 508 40.56 -5.92 39.33
N ASP A 509 39.86 -5.84 40.46
CA ASP A 509 39.66 -4.61 41.27
C ASP A 509 39.16 -3.41 40.43
N ILE A 510 38.40 -3.68 39.37
CA ILE A 510 37.83 -2.66 38.49
C ILE A 510 36.39 -2.38 38.92
N LYS A 511 36.11 -1.12 39.22
CA LYS A 511 34.76 -0.59 39.50
C LYS A 511 34.22 0.06 38.23
N GLY A 512 32.98 -0.26 37.86
CA GLY A 512 32.26 0.49 36.84
C GLY A 512 32.18 1.98 37.22
N VAL A 513 32.17 2.86 36.22
CA VAL A 513 32.27 4.32 36.43
C VAL A 513 31.11 4.90 37.26
N LEU A 514 29.96 4.20 37.30
CA LEU A 514 28.76 4.52 38.08
C LEU A 514 28.54 3.55 39.24
N PHE A 515 29.59 2.88 39.72
CA PHE A 515 29.50 2.00 40.89
C PHE A 515 28.89 2.75 42.09
N GLY A 516 27.88 2.15 42.72
CA GLY A 516 27.19 2.74 43.87
C GLY A 516 26.11 3.77 43.53
N ASP A 517 25.79 4.01 42.26
CA ASP A 517 24.75 4.96 41.87
C ASP A 517 23.33 4.53 42.29
N SER A 518 22.61 5.38 43.05
CA SER A 518 21.26 5.05 43.53
C SER A 518 20.19 5.15 42.46
N THR A 519 20.32 6.11 41.54
CA THR A 519 19.34 6.35 40.46
C THR A 519 19.28 5.14 39.54
N LEU A 520 20.43 4.57 39.18
CA LEU A 520 20.47 3.39 38.31
C LEU A 520 19.95 2.12 38.99
N ARG A 521 20.20 1.96 40.30
CA ARG A 521 19.59 0.88 41.07
C ARG A 521 18.07 1.02 41.16
N GLN A 522 17.57 2.22 41.40
CA GLN A 522 16.13 2.49 41.43
C GLN A 522 15.47 2.21 40.07
N LEU A 523 16.09 2.66 38.97
CA LEU A 523 15.64 2.38 37.61
C LEU A 523 15.57 0.87 37.36
N LYS A 524 16.66 0.13 37.66
CA LYS A 524 16.71 -1.32 37.51
C LYS A 524 15.64 -2.04 38.33
N SER A 525 15.43 -1.63 39.59
CA SER A 525 14.40 -2.21 40.46
C SER A 525 12.98 -1.88 39.97
N MET A 526 12.73 -0.65 39.54
CA MET A 526 11.45 -0.24 38.96
C MET A 526 11.14 -1.07 37.72
N MET A 527 12.11 -1.18 36.79
CA MET A 527 11.97 -1.97 35.57
C MET A 527 11.67 -3.44 35.88
N ALA A 528 12.44 -4.07 36.77
CA ALA A 528 12.22 -5.47 37.16
C ALA A 528 10.83 -5.69 37.81
N ASN A 529 10.39 -4.79 38.69
CA ASN A 529 9.06 -4.86 39.32
C ASN A 529 7.93 -4.74 38.28
N MET A 530 8.13 -3.90 37.26
CA MET A 530 7.15 -3.73 36.20
C MET A 530 7.03 -4.98 35.32
N ILE A 531 8.13 -5.68 35.04
CA ILE A 531 8.09 -6.94 34.26
C ILE A 531 7.31 -8.04 35.00
N SER A 532 7.42 -8.09 36.33
CA SER A 532 6.69 -9.07 37.16
C SER A 532 5.26 -8.64 37.50
N ARG A 533 4.79 -7.49 37.00
CA ARG A 533 3.43 -7.00 37.24
C ARG A 533 2.42 -7.87 36.50
N THR A 534 1.29 -8.10 37.13
CA THR A 534 0.10 -8.68 36.50
C THR A 534 -0.84 -7.56 36.03
N VAL A 535 -1.48 -7.77 34.88
CA VAL A 535 -2.48 -6.88 34.28
C VAL A 535 -3.83 -7.60 34.30
N PRO A 536 -4.87 -7.00 34.87
CA PRO A 536 -6.23 -7.53 34.80
C PRO A 536 -6.65 -7.79 33.34
N ASN A 537 -7.12 -9.00 33.02
CA ASN A 537 -7.60 -9.35 31.67
C ASN A 537 -8.98 -8.79 31.39
N LEU A 538 -9.78 -8.60 32.44
CA LEU A 538 -11.19 -8.26 32.38
C LEU A 538 -11.56 -7.13 31.41
N PRO A 539 -10.81 -6.00 31.30
CA PRO A 539 -11.16 -4.93 30.36
C PRO A 539 -11.36 -5.37 28.91
N GLY A 540 -10.52 -6.26 28.36
CA GLY A 540 -10.65 -6.69 26.96
C GLY A 540 -11.46 -7.95 26.78
N VAL A 541 -12.09 -8.47 27.82
CA VAL A 541 -13.00 -9.61 27.72
C VAL A 541 -14.29 -9.12 27.06
N ASN A 542 -14.77 -9.86 26.07
CA ASN A 542 -16.06 -9.59 25.45
C ASN A 542 -17.16 -9.81 26.50
N VAL A 543 -18.16 -8.93 26.56
CA VAL A 543 -19.23 -9.04 27.57
C VAL A 543 -20.02 -10.34 27.46
N SER A 544 -20.02 -10.99 26.29
CA SER A 544 -20.62 -12.32 26.07
C SER A 544 -19.88 -13.47 26.79
N GLU A 545 -18.60 -13.28 27.13
CA GLU A 545 -17.79 -14.29 27.84
C GLU A 545 -17.94 -14.23 29.36
N LEU A 546 -18.60 -13.18 29.87
CA LEU A 546 -18.80 -13.00 31.31
C LEU A 546 -19.71 -14.08 31.90
N ASN A 547 -19.63 -14.26 33.21
CA ASN A 547 -20.47 -15.19 33.97
C ASN A 547 -20.40 -16.63 33.45
N ASP A 548 -19.17 -17.11 33.21
CA ASP A 548 -18.86 -18.42 32.63
C ASP A 548 -19.45 -18.60 31.21
N GLY A 549 -19.36 -17.56 30.38
CA GLY A 549 -19.84 -17.57 28.99
C GLY A 549 -21.35 -17.41 28.82
N LYS A 550 -22.07 -17.04 29.90
CA LYS A 550 -23.50 -16.69 29.82
C LYS A 550 -23.72 -15.27 29.29
N GLY A 551 -22.71 -14.43 29.37
CA GLY A 551 -22.76 -13.04 29.01
C GLY A 551 -23.52 -12.18 30.02
N ILE A 552 -24.05 -11.07 29.52
CA ILE A 552 -24.92 -10.14 30.25
C ILE A 552 -26.20 -9.92 29.46
N ASP A 553 -27.29 -9.58 30.15
CA ASP A 553 -28.46 -9.00 29.51
C ASP A 553 -28.16 -7.57 29.06
N PHE A 554 -28.40 -7.24 27.78
CA PHE A 554 -28.08 -5.93 27.22
C PHE A 554 -29.17 -4.92 27.53
N GLY A 555 -28.80 -3.76 28.06
CA GLY A 555 -29.76 -2.74 28.44
C GLY A 555 -29.10 -1.54 29.10
N SER A 556 -29.89 -0.79 29.87
CA SER A 556 -29.41 0.35 30.63
C SER A 556 -29.35 0.06 32.13
N ILE A 557 -28.42 0.71 32.82
CA ILE A 557 -28.34 0.70 34.28
C ILE A 557 -28.56 2.11 34.82
N LYS A 558 -29.17 2.25 36.00
CA LYS A 558 -29.31 3.53 36.68
C LYS A 558 -28.36 3.60 37.86
N ILE A 559 -27.49 4.59 37.88
CA ILE A 559 -26.54 4.84 38.97
C ILE A 559 -27.00 6.10 39.72
N THR A 560 -27.06 6.06 41.04
CA THR A 560 -27.29 7.24 41.90
C THR A 560 -26.12 7.44 42.84
N ASP A 561 -25.48 8.61 42.77
CA ASP A 561 -24.37 8.98 43.64
C ASP A 561 -24.84 9.31 45.06
N ARG A 562 -23.91 9.37 46.01
CA ARG A 562 -24.21 9.64 47.43
C ARG A 562 -24.72 11.05 47.69
N SER A 563 -24.64 11.96 46.73
CA SER A 563 -25.28 13.29 46.79
C SER A 563 -26.76 13.25 46.37
N GLY A 564 -27.21 12.12 45.83
CA GLY A 564 -28.59 11.88 45.39
C GLY A 564 -28.83 12.19 43.91
N LYS A 565 -27.79 12.47 43.12
CA LYS A 565 -27.93 12.61 41.66
C LYS A 565 -27.97 11.24 41.01
N SER A 566 -28.81 11.08 39.99
CA SER A 566 -28.91 9.83 39.23
C SER A 566 -28.61 10.05 37.74
N ALA A 567 -28.04 9.03 37.11
CA ALA A 567 -27.85 8.92 35.67
C ALA A 567 -28.29 7.54 35.17
N THR A 568 -28.85 7.48 33.98
CA THR A 568 -29.08 6.22 33.26
C THR A 568 -27.96 6.04 32.23
N ILE A 569 -27.24 4.94 32.31
CA ILE A 569 -26.12 4.58 31.44
C ILE A 569 -26.61 3.50 30.48
N ASP A 570 -26.57 3.79 29.18
CA ASP A 570 -26.91 2.83 28.13
C ASP A 570 -25.72 1.91 27.85
N LEU A 571 -25.93 0.61 28.02
CA LEU A 571 -24.95 -0.45 27.76
C LEU A 571 -25.46 -1.41 26.68
N SER A 572 -26.44 -1.01 25.86
CA SER A 572 -27.03 -1.89 24.84
C SER A 572 -26.12 -2.19 23.64
N GLN A 573 -25.06 -1.39 23.44
CA GLN A 573 -24.14 -1.48 22.30
C GLN A 573 -22.68 -1.76 22.70
N VAL A 574 -22.44 -2.17 23.95
CA VAL A 574 -21.09 -2.49 24.43
C VAL A 574 -20.66 -3.87 23.92
N GLU A 575 -19.40 -4.02 23.53
CA GLU A 575 -18.86 -5.33 23.12
C GLU A 575 -17.93 -5.90 24.19
N THR A 576 -17.23 -5.02 24.91
CA THR A 576 -16.20 -5.39 25.90
C THR A 576 -16.47 -4.78 27.26
N VAL A 577 -15.83 -5.32 28.30
CA VAL A 577 -15.88 -4.69 29.63
C VAL A 577 -15.29 -3.28 29.61
N GLN A 578 -14.30 -3.01 28.75
CA GLN A 578 -13.74 -1.66 28.61
C GLN A 578 -14.82 -0.66 28.18
N ASP A 579 -15.69 -1.03 27.24
CA ASP A 579 -16.83 -0.19 26.83
C ASP A 579 -17.78 0.08 28.00
N VAL A 580 -18.00 -0.92 28.87
CA VAL A 580 -18.79 -0.76 30.11
C VAL A 580 -18.12 0.23 31.07
N LEU A 581 -16.81 0.11 31.29
CA LEU A 581 -16.07 1.04 32.14
C LEU A 581 -16.14 2.46 31.59
N ASP A 582 -16.01 2.64 30.28
CA ASP A 582 -16.02 3.94 29.62
C ASP A 582 -17.41 4.56 29.64
N ALA A 583 -18.47 3.79 29.37
CA ALA A 583 -19.84 4.26 29.47
C ALA A 583 -20.18 4.81 30.87
N ILE A 584 -19.68 4.16 31.94
CA ILE A 584 -19.86 4.65 33.31
C ILE A 584 -18.96 5.87 33.59
N ASN A 585 -17.67 5.79 33.24
CA ASN A 585 -16.67 6.80 33.61
C ASN A 585 -16.76 8.10 32.82
N LEU A 586 -17.34 8.07 31.61
CA LEU A 586 -17.56 9.27 30.78
C LEU A 586 -18.86 10.01 31.16
N ASN A 587 -19.71 9.42 32.00
CA ASN A 587 -20.88 10.12 32.50
C ASN A 587 -20.48 11.23 33.48
N THR A 588 -21.03 12.44 33.29
CA THR A 588 -20.72 13.62 34.11
C THR A 588 -21.85 14.01 35.06
N ASP A 589 -23.00 13.34 34.98
CA ASP A 589 -24.19 13.62 35.80
C ASP A 589 -24.02 13.09 37.23
N VAL A 590 -23.31 11.96 37.38
CA VAL A 590 -22.97 11.35 38.67
C VAL A 590 -21.46 11.35 38.93
N LYS A 591 -21.05 11.50 40.19
CA LYS A 591 -19.63 11.45 40.59
C LYS A 591 -19.18 10.04 40.99
N VAL A 592 -19.44 9.07 40.13
CA VAL A 592 -19.10 7.65 40.34
C VAL A 592 -18.07 7.21 39.30
N LYS A 593 -17.02 6.53 39.75
CA LYS A 593 -15.98 5.95 38.90
C LYS A 593 -16.05 4.43 38.94
N ALA A 594 -16.06 3.78 37.78
CA ALA A 594 -15.86 2.34 37.65
C ALA A 594 -14.37 1.98 37.46
N GLU A 595 -13.91 0.93 38.13
CA GLU A 595 -12.56 0.39 37.96
C GLU A 595 -12.52 -1.13 38.17
N ILE A 596 -11.64 -1.82 37.47
CA ILE A 596 -11.44 -3.26 37.69
C ILE A 596 -10.74 -3.51 39.03
N ASN A 597 -11.15 -4.56 39.72
CA ASN A 597 -10.48 -5.00 40.94
C ASN A 597 -9.05 -5.50 40.67
N VAL A 598 -8.22 -5.56 41.71
CA VAL A 598 -6.81 -5.99 41.56
C VAL A 598 -6.69 -7.42 41.03
N ALA A 599 -7.68 -8.27 41.30
CA ALA A 599 -7.70 -9.66 40.85
C ALA A 599 -8.11 -9.83 39.37
N GLY A 600 -8.62 -8.79 38.71
CA GLY A 600 -9.14 -8.87 37.34
C GLY A 600 -10.40 -9.72 37.19
N THR A 601 -11.24 -9.76 38.23
CA THR A 601 -12.42 -10.62 38.28
C THR A 601 -13.74 -9.87 38.45
N SER A 602 -13.71 -8.60 38.88
CA SER A 602 -14.91 -7.80 39.09
C SER A 602 -14.70 -6.30 38.82
N ILE A 603 -15.81 -5.58 38.63
CA ILE A 603 -15.86 -4.13 38.54
C ILE A 603 -16.19 -3.56 39.92
N ASN A 604 -15.44 -2.56 40.38
CA ASN A 604 -15.73 -1.77 41.57
C ASN A 604 -16.27 -0.41 41.16
N LEU A 605 -17.13 0.16 42.00
CA LEU A 605 -17.58 1.54 41.87
C LEU A 605 -17.07 2.37 43.04
N ILE A 606 -16.58 3.58 42.76
CA ILE A 606 -16.12 4.56 43.75
C ILE A 606 -16.94 5.83 43.59
N ASP A 607 -17.65 6.22 44.64
CA ASP A 607 -18.30 7.51 44.74
C ASP A 607 -17.35 8.57 45.31
N SER A 608 -17.27 9.72 44.64
CA SER A 608 -16.48 10.89 45.04
C SER A 608 -17.33 12.16 45.23
N SER A 609 -18.65 12.01 45.31
CA SER A 609 -19.60 13.12 45.43
C SER A 609 -19.49 13.86 46.76
N GLY A 610 -19.02 13.18 47.82
CA GLY A 610 -18.95 13.71 49.19
C GLY A 610 -20.30 13.74 49.91
N GLY A 611 -21.37 13.21 49.29
CA GLY A 611 -22.70 13.14 49.90
C GLY A 611 -22.83 12.06 50.98
N THR A 612 -23.88 12.18 51.79
CA THR A 612 -24.16 11.26 52.91
C THR A 612 -25.17 10.16 52.56
N GLY A 613 -25.82 10.24 51.40
CA GLY A 613 -26.79 9.26 50.91
C GLY A 613 -26.17 7.91 50.56
N ALA A 614 -26.99 6.99 50.06
CA ALA A 614 -26.54 5.70 49.56
C ALA A 614 -26.09 5.80 48.09
N LEU A 615 -24.99 5.12 47.74
CA LEU A 615 -24.66 4.81 46.35
C LEU A 615 -25.58 3.67 45.91
N THR A 616 -26.37 3.90 44.86
CA THR A 616 -27.29 2.89 44.32
C THR A 616 -27.01 2.58 42.87
N VAL A 617 -27.15 1.32 42.49
CA VAL A 617 -27.11 0.85 41.10
C VAL A 617 -28.28 -0.10 40.89
N GLU A 618 -29.11 0.21 39.91
CA GLU A 618 -30.36 -0.49 39.63
C GLU A 618 -30.42 -0.90 38.16
N ASP A 619 -31.02 -2.06 37.90
CA ASP A 619 -31.43 -2.46 36.56
C ASP A 619 -32.58 -1.55 36.07
N VAL A 620 -32.62 -1.24 34.78
CA VAL A 620 -33.65 -0.37 34.17
C VAL A 620 -34.55 -1.19 33.25
N ASP A 621 -35.82 -0.82 33.14
CA ASP A 621 -36.79 -1.45 32.22
C ASP A 621 -36.92 -2.99 32.34
N GLY A 622 -36.59 -3.54 33.51
CA GLY A 622 -36.72 -4.98 33.80
C GLY A 622 -35.59 -5.87 33.30
N ASN A 623 -34.49 -5.30 32.79
CA ASN A 623 -33.28 -6.05 32.42
C ASN A 623 -32.53 -6.61 33.66
N THR A 624 -31.48 -7.38 33.43
CA THR A 624 -30.54 -7.85 34.49
C THR A 624 -29.13 -7.31 34.34
N THR A 625 -28.90 -6.28 33.52
CA THR A 625 -27.56 -5.78 33.16
C THR A 625 -26.69 -5.43 34.38
N ALA A 626 -27.24 -4.71 35.37
CA ALA A 626 -26.49 -4.35 36.57
C ALA A 626 -26.21 -5.58 37.45
N THR A 627 -27.14 -6.54 37.47
CA THR A 627 -26.96 -7.81 38.18
C THR A 627 -25.88 -8.67 37.54
N ASP A 628 -25.90 -8.82 36.22
CA ASP A 628 -24.98 -9.66 35.45
C ASP A 628 -23.56 -9.07 35.42
N LEU A 629 -23.42 -7.74 35.46
CA LEU A 629 -22.14 -7.06 35.67
C LEU A 629 -21.67 -7.10 37.14
N GLY A 630 -22.47 -7.66 38.05
CA GLY A 630 -22.16 -7.72 39.48
C GLY A 630 -22.14 -6.35 40.16
N LEU A 631 -22.80 -5.34 39.58
CA LEU A 631 -22.76 -3.94 40.00
C LEU A 631 -23.97 -3.49 40.82
N LYS A 632 -25.07 -4.25 40.81
CA LYS A 632 -26.31 -3.92 41.54
C LYS A 632 -26.02 -3.69 43.02
N ALA A 633 -26.32 -2.49 43.51
CA ALA A 633 -25.86 -2.05 44.83
C ALA A 633 -26.85 -1.12 45.52
N TYR A 634 -26.84 -1.19 46.86
CA TYR A 634 -27.42 -0.18 47.75
C TYR A 634 -26.53 -0.08 49.00
N ILE A 635 -25.60 0.87 49.01
CA ILE A 635 -24.59 0.95 50.08
C ILE A 635 -24.38 2.37 50.61
N TYR A 636 -24.05 2.50 51.89
CA TYR A 636 -23.74 3.78 52.54
C TYR A 636 -22.22 4.11 52.55
N GLY A 637 -21.43 3.36 51.79
CA GLY A 637 -19.98 3.54 51.67
C GLY A 637 -19.59 4.20 50.34
N ASN A 638 -18.40 4.81 50.30
CA ASN A 638 -17.85 5.41 49.08
C ASN A 638 -17.37 4.37 48.05
N ARG A 639 -17.32 3.08 48.40
CA ARG A 639 -16.81 2.04 47.50
C ARG A 639 -17.74 0.83 47.52
N HIS A 640 -18.20 0.42 46.35
CA HIS A 640 -18.86 -0.85 46.12
C HIS A 640 -17.87 -1.80 45.44
N ALA A 641 -17.67 -2.99 46.03
CA ALA A 641 -16.94 -4.06 45.36
C ALA A 641 -17.97 -4.95 44.66
N GLY A 642 -17.93 -4.99 43.33
CA GLY A 642 -18.85 -5.80 42.55
C GLY A 642 -18.55 -7.29 42.66
N ALA A 643 -19.53 -8.11 42.28
CA ALA A 643 -19.42 -9.56 42.26
C ALA A 643 -18.41 -10.05 41.22
N ILE A 644 -17.87 -11.26 41.41
CA ILE A 644 -17.00 -11.89 40.41
C ILE A 644 -17.82 -12.19 39.16
N ILE A 645 -17.39 -11.64 38.03
CA ILE A 645 -18.03 -11.81 36.71
C ILE A 645 -17.12 -12.51 35.70
N TYR A 646 -15.86 -12.74 36.06
CA TYR A 646 -14.88 -13.40 35.18
C TYR A 646 -13.82 -14.14 35.98
N ALA A 647 -13.53 -15.38 35.57
CA ALA A 647 -12.56 -16.25 36.23
C ALA A 647 -11.13 -16.12 35.67
N GLY A 648 -10.95 -15.51 34.49
CA GLY A 648 -9.65 -15.43 33.82
C GLY A 648 -8.64 -14.44 34.43
N GLY A 649 -9.04 -13.70 35.46
CA GLY A 649 -8.14 -12.99 36.38
C GLY A 649 -7.18 -12.00 35.70
N SER A 650 -5.88 -12.12 36.01
CA SER A 650 -4.83 -11.22 35.52
C SER A 650 -3.72 -11.98 34.78
N SER A 651 -3.24 -11.43 33.66
CA SER A 651 -2.11 -11.97 32.90
C SER A 651 -0.79 -11.31 33.28
N ALA A 652 0.33 -12.01 33.06
CA ALA A 652 1.67 -11.47 33.19
C ALA A 652 2.43 -11.61 31.87
N LEU A 653 3.51 -10.86 31.68
CA LEU A 653 4.38 -11.01 30.51
C LEU A 653 4.93 -12.44 30.34
N SER A 654 5.05 -13.20 31.43
CA SER A 654 5.45 -14.61 31.37
C SER A 654 4.44 -15.50 30.65
N SER A 655 3.15 -15.11 30.60
CA SER A 655 2.12 -15.86 29.85
C SER A 655 2.25 -15.76 28.33
N ILE A 656 3.03 -14.78 27.85
CA ILE A 656 3.32 -14.55 26.43
C ILE A 656 4.79 -14.83 26.11
N GLY A 657 5.47 -15.65 26.93
CA GLY A 657 6.84 -16.08 26.69
C GLY A 657 7.92 -15.07 27.03
N ILE A 658 7.63 -14.00 27.79
CA ILE A 658 8.62 -13.02 28.23
C ILE A 658 8.95 -13.24 29.71
N SER A 659 10.20 -13.61 30.00
CA SER A 659 10.62 -13.88 31.38
C SER A 659 11.95 -13.21 31.76
N LEU A 660 12.09 -12.84 33.03
CA LEU A 660 13.29 -12.21 33.58
C LEU A 660 14.28 -13.28 34.05
N ASN A 661 15.56 -13.14 33.69
CA ASN A 661 16.62 -14.00 34.20
C ASN A 661 17.33 -13.41 35.43
N THR A 662 18.28 -14.16 35.99
CA THR A 662 19.02 -13.78 37.21
C THR A 662 19.89 -12.53 37.06
N LYS A 663 20.25 -12.14 35.83
CA LYS A 663 21.00 -10.89 35.55
C LYS A 663 20.08 -9.67 35.41
N GLY A 664 18.77 -9.91 35.36
CA GLY A 664 17.74 -8.89 35.14
C GLY A 664 17.48 -8.58 33.67
N THR A 665 18.03 -9.35 32.71
CA THR A 665 17.66 -9.26 31.29
C THR A 665 16.46 -10.17 30.99
N LEU A 666 15.72 -9.86 29.94
CA LEU A 666 14.58 -10.62 29.44
C LEU A 666 15.02 -11.71 28.46
N SER A 667 14.29 -12.82 28.50
CA SER A 667 14.22 -13.81 27.44
C SER A 667 12.84 -13.76 26.79
N PHE A 668 12.79 -14.08 25.49
CA PHE A 668 11.56 -14.07 24.70
C PHE A 668 11.40 -15.39 23.94
N ASN A 669 10.22 -16.01 24.07
CA ASN A 669 9.83 -17.21 23.35
C ASN A 669 8.68 -16.89 22.38
N ALA A 670 9.01 -16.74 21.09
CA ALA A 670 8.03 -16.43 20.04
C ALA A 670 6.94 -17.51 19.89
N SER A 671 7.26 -18.79 20.16
CA SER A 671 6.29 -19.89 20.07
C SER A 671 5.21 -19.80 21.17
N GLU A 672 5.60 -19.41 22.38
CA GLU A 672 4.65 -19.17 23.48
C GLU A 672 3.78 -17.94 23.19
N LEU A 673 4.35 -16.87 22.64
CA LEU A 673 3.57 -15.71 22.19
C LEU A 673 2.54 -16.11 21.13
N LEU A 674 2.96 -16.83 20.09
CA LEU A 674 2.09 -17.26 19.01
C LEU A 674 0.97 -18.17 19.54
N SER A 675 1.28 -19.06 20.47
CA SER A 675 0.29 -19.91 21.15
C SER A 675 -0.73 -19.07 21.94
N ALA A 676 -0.27 -18.04 22.65
CA ALA A 676 -1.16 -17.13 23.39
C ALA A 676 -2.06 -16.30 22.46
N LEU A 677 -1.49 -15.75 21.37
CA LEU A 677 -2.22 -14.97 20.38
C LEU A 677 -3.27 -15.79 19.63
N ASN A 678 -2.95 -17.04 19.29
CA ASN A 678 -3.91 -17.95 18.65
C ASN A 678 -5.02 -18.42 19.60
N SER A 679 -4.75 -18.48 20.90
CA SER A 679 -5.72 -18.97 21.90
C SER A 679 -6.67 -17.87 22.37
N ASN A 680 -6.15 -16.67 22.67
CA ASN A 680 -6.93 -15.52 23.12
C ASN A 680 -6.17 -14.21 22.79
N PRO A 681 -6.34 -13.67 21.56
CA PRO A 681 -5.61 -12.47 21.13
C PRO A 681 -6.02 -11.23 21.94
N ASP A 682 -7.26 -11.14 22.40
CA ASP A 682 -7.77 -10.00 23.19
C ASP A 682 -7.14 -9.91 24.57
N SER A 683 -6.83 -11.05 25.20
CA SER A 683 -6.07 -11.08 26.45
C SER A 683 -4.66 -10.54 26.27
N VAL A 684 -3.98 -10.91 25.18
CA VAL A 684 -2.63 -10.39 24.87
C VAL A 684 -2.69 -8.90 24.53
N LYS A 685 -3.67 -8.48 23.73
CA LYS A 685 -3.95 -7.08 23.41
C LYS A 685 -4.19 -6.26 24.67
N THR A 686 -4.96 -6.77 25.62
CA THR A 686 -5.23 -6.10 26.90
C THR A 686 -3.97 -6.00 27.76
N LEU A 687 -3.24 -7.12 27.91
CA LEU A 687 -2.00 -7.18 28.65
C LEU A 687 -1.00 -6.11 28.18
N LEU A 688 -0.89 -5.91 26.87
CA LEU A 688 0.07 -4.98 26.29
C LEU A 688 -0.47 -3.55 26.18
N THR A 689 -1.68 -3.36 25.64
CA THR A 689 -2.14 -2.07 25.08
C THR A 689 -3.19 -1.34 25.91
N ALA A 690 -3.76 -1.96 26.96
CA ALA A 690 -4.83 -1.31 27.73
C ALA A 690 -4.38 0.06 28.28
N GLU A 691 -5.16 1.11 28.04
CA GLU A 691 -4.71 2.50 28.21
C GLU A 691 -4.25 2.83 29.64
N THR A 692 -4.95 2.30 30.64
CA THR A 692 -4.71 2.63 32.05
C THR A 692 -3.97 1.55 32.82
N VAL A 693 -4.19 0.29 32.45
CA VAL A 693 -3.66 -0.87 33.18
C VAL A 693 -2.65 -1.68 32.38
N GLY A 694 -2.62 -1.54 31.06
CA GLY A 694 -1.75 -2.27 30.15
C GLY A 694 -0.28 -2.08 30.51
N PHE A 695 0.50 -3.13 30.27
CA PHE A 695 1.92 -3.15 30.60
C PHE A 695 2.64 -1.97 29.90
N ALA A 696 2.42 -1.79 28.60
CA ALA A 696 3.14 -0.80 27.80
C ALA A 696 2.87 0.64 28.29
N SER A 697 1.59 0.96 28.53
CA SER A 697 1.19 2.29 29.03
C SER A 697 1.83 2.61 30.38
N VAL A 698 1.72 1.70 31.35
CA VAL A 698 2.24 1.93 32.71
C VAL A 698 3.76 1.89 32.74
N PHE A 699 4.40 1.01 31.97
CA PHE A 699 5.85 0.93 31.86
C PHE A 699 6.43 2.22 31.30
N ARG A 700 5.87 2.72 30.19
CA ARG A 700 6.24 4.01 29.59
C ARG A 700 6.06 5.16 30.58
N GLN A 701 4.95 5.22 31.30
CA GLN A 701 4.69 6.28 32.28
C GLN A 701 5.73 6.30 33.42
N ASN A 702 6.20 5.13 33.86
CA ASN A 702 7.26 5.04 34.87
C ASN A 702 8.63 5.42 34.29
N LEU A 703 8.93 5.07 33.03
CA LEU A 703 10.16 5.50 32.36
C LEU A 703 10.23 7.02 32.18
N LYS A 704 9.10 7.68 31.93
CA LYS A 704 9.02 9.15 31.83
C LYS A 704 9.55 9.87 33.07
N LEU A 705 9.45 9.28 34.26
CA LEU A 705 10.03 9.87 35.48
C LEU A 705 11.56 9.97 35.43
N TYR A 706 12.20 9.16 34.58
CA TYR A 706 13.65 9.14 34.39
C TYR A 706 14.08 9.95 33.16
N THR A 707 13.30 9.89 32.08
CA THR A 707 13.64 10.47 30.76
C THR A 707 13.07 11.86 30.50
N ALA A 708 12.11 12.33 31.32
CA ALA A 708 11.47 13.63 31.09
C ALA A 708 12.50 14.75 30.92
N TYR A 709 12.32 15.55 29.86
CA TYR A 709 13.19 16.67 29.59
C TYR A 709 13.14 17.67 30.76
N ASN A 710 14.31 18.09 31.25
CA ASN A 710 14.50 18.99 32.39
C ASN A 710 14.07 18.52 33.77
N THR A 711 13.17 17.55 33.89
CA THR A 711 12.62 17.11 35.19
C THR A 711 12.93 15.65 35.51
N GLY A 712 13.39 14.87 34.53
CA GLY A 712 13.72 13.47 34.69
C GLY A 712 14.93 13.25 35.59
N LEU A 713 14.96 12.10 36.28
CA LEU A 713 16.06 11.76 37.18
C LEU A 713 17.41 11.59 36.46
N LEU A 714 17.42 11.07 35.23
CA LEU A 714 18.67 10.90 34.46
C LEU A 714 19.22 12.24 34.00
N ASP A 715 18.36 13.12 33.47
CA ASP A 715 18.74 14.47 33.08
C ASP A 715 19.24 15.30 34.28
N SER A 716 18.58 15.15 35.43
CA SER A 716 19.01 15.77 36.69
C SER A 716 20.40 15.30 37.13
N SER A 717 20.71 14.00 37.00
CA SER A 717 22.05 13.46 37.25
C SER A 717 23.09 14.02 36.28
N THR A 718 22.77 14.10 34.98
CA THR A 718 23.63 14.70 33.94
C THR A 718 23.98 16.14 34.29
N LYS A 719 22.99 16.98 34.65
CA LYS A 719 23.20 18.37 35.07
C LYS A 719 24.03 18.49 36.33
N ALA A 720 23.80 17.62 37.32
CA ALA A 720 24.59 17.61 38.55
C ALA A 720 26.08 17.30 38.29
N ILE A 721 26.37 16.43 37.32
CA ILE A 721 27.74 16.13 36.88
C ILE A 721 28.34 17.33 36.14
N GLN A 722 27.61 17.94 35.21
CA GLN A 722 28.05 19.12 34.47
C GLN A 722 28.41 20.28 35.41
N ASN A 723 27.56 20.57 36.39
CA ASN A 723 27.82 21.61 37.40
C ASN A 723 29.08 21.30 38.22
N LYS A 724 29.36 20.03 38.54
CA LYS A 724 30.61 19.64 39.22
C LYS A 724 31.83 19.88 38.34
N MET A 725 31.76 19.57 37.05
CA MET A 725 32.85 19.85 36.11
C MET A 725 33.11 21.35 36.01
N GLU A 726 32.06 22.16 35.94
CA GLU A 726 32.17 23.63 35.93
C GLU A 726 32.83 24.15 37.21
N LEU A 727 32.47 23.63 38.38
CA LEU A 727 33.13 23.96 39.64
C LEU A 727 34.62 23.61 39.64
N PHE A 728 35.01 22.47 39.06
CA PHE A 728 36.41 22.08 38.93
C PHE A 728 37.18 22.94 37.93
N ASN A 729 36.59 23.27 36.78
CA ASN A 729 37.17 24.20 35.80
C ASN A 729 37.40 25.58 36.41
N ASN A 730 36.40 26.13 37.10
CA ASN A 730 36.53 27.39 37.82
C ASN A 730 37.65 27.36 38.87
N GLN A 731 37.93 26.20 39.48
CA GLN A 731 39.04 26.05 40.42
C GLN A 731 40.39 25.98 39.70
N ILE A 732 40.48 25.32 38.54
CA ILE A 732 41.67 25.30 37.67
C ILE A 732 42.02 26.73 37.25
N GLU A 733 41.06 27.48 36.71
CA GLU A 733 41.27 28.88 36.30
C GLU A 733 41.81 29.74 37.44
N ARG A 734 41.31 29.54 38.68
CA ARG A 734 41.83 30.21 39.87
C ARG A 734 43.28 29.83 40.16
N TYR A 735 43.67 28.56 40.00
CA TYR A 735 45.06 28.13 40.18
C TYR A 735 45.97 28.67 39.07
N GLU A 736 45.55 28.65 37.81
CA GLU A 736 46.31 29.19 36.68
C GLU A 736 46.55 30.69 36.81
N LYS A 737 45.52 31.45 37.20
CA LYS A 737 45.66 32.89 37.50
C LYS A 737 46.64 33.14 38.64
N ARG A 738 46.59 32.32 39.70
CA ARG A 738 47.58 32.38 40.79
C ARG A 738 48.98 32.02 40.31
N ALA A 739 49.11 31.05 39.40
CA ALA A 739 50.39 30.63 38.84
C ALA A 739 51.12 31.77 38.15
N SER A 740 50.42 32.51 37.29
CA SER A 740 51.00 33.65 36.57
C SER A 740 51.50 34.74 37.51
N ILE A 741 50.69 35.13 38.51
CA ILE A 741 51.05 36.14 39.51
C ILE A 741 52.21 35.66 40.37
N TYR A 742 52.19 34.38 40.75
CA TYR A 742 53.21 33.80 41.63
C TYR A 742 54.54 33.63 40.89
N GLU A 743 54.52 33.20 39.63
CA GLU A 743 55.70 33.16 38.75
C GLU A 743 56.32 34.54 38.62
N GLU A 744 55.51 35.58 38.32
CA GLU A 744 56.01 36.96 38.21
C GLU A 744 56.65 37.44 39.51
N THR A 745 56.01 37.14 40.65
CA THR A 745 56.52 37.48 41.98
C THR A 745 57.83 36.76 42.29
N LEU A 746 57.90 35.46 41.98
CA LEU A 746 59.11 34.66 42.16
C LEU A 746 60.24 35.19 41.29
N ARG A 747 60.00 35.46 40.00
CA ARG A 747 60.98 36.07 39.09
C ARG A 747 61.51 37.38 39.65
N LYS A 748 60.65 38.30 40.09
CA LYS A 748 61.05 39.55 40.76
C LYS A 748 61.92 39.33 41.99
N LYS A 749 61.56 38.37 42.86
CA LYS A 749 62.33 38.03 44.06
C LYS A 749 63.71 37.45 43.71
N PHE A 750 63.77 36.54 42.74
CA PHE A 750 65.04 35.96 42.29
C PHE A 750 65.94 37.00 41.61
N THR A 751 65.38 37.89 40.77
CA THR A 751 66.13 39.01 40.20
C THR A 751 66.68 39.95 41.28
N ALA A 752 65.88 40.30 42.30
CA ALA A 752 66.33 41.14 43.41
C ALA A 752 67.44 40.47 44.25
N LEU A 753 67.33 39.14 44.45
CA LEU A 753 68.33 38.34 45.13
C LEU A 753 69.65 38.31 44.35
N GLU A 754 69.61 38.13 43.04
CA GLU A 754 70.79 38.20 42.16
C GLU A 754 71.47 39.57 42.23
N VAL A 755 70.70 40.67 42.22
CA VAL A 755 71.25 42.03 42.39
C VAL A 755 71.89 42.22 43.77
N ALA A 756 71.27 41.70 44.83
CA ALA A 756 71.83 41.76 46.18
C ALA A 756 73.12 40.93 46.31
N MET A 757 73.14 39.73 45.73
CA MET A 757 74.33 38.88 45.68
C MET A 757 75.44 39.51 44.85
N SER A 758 75.12 40.13 43.71
CA SER A 758 76.07 40.90 42.89
C SER A 758 76.73 42.02 43.69
N LYS A 759 75.93 42.82 44.42
CA LYS A 759 76.46 43.87 45.31
C LYS A 759 77.30 43.30 46.47
N SER A 760 76.90 42.16 47.03
CA SER A 760 77.66 41.48 48.08
C SER A 760 78.99 40.93 47.55
N GLN A 761 79.02 40.40 46.33
CA GLN A 761 80.24 39.92 45.69
C GLN A 761 81.15 41.09 45.35
N GLN A 762 80.63 42.18 44.79
CA GLN A 762 81.39 43.42 44.58
C GLN A 762 81.95 43.98 45.88
N LEU A 763 81.19 43.94 46.98
CA LEU A 763 81.68 44.33 48.31
C LEU A 763 82.76 43.37 48.82
N SER A 764 82.59 42.06 48.62
CA SER A 764 83.59 41.05 48.97
C SER A 764 84.88 41.25 48.17
N ASP A 765 84.78 41.48 46.86
CA ASP A 765 85.90 41.77 45.97
C ASP A 765 86.58 43.08 46.38
N TYR A 766 85.81 44.14 46.71
CA TYR A 766 86.32 45.40 47.24
C TYR A 766 87.06 45.21 48.58
N LEU A 767 86.49 44.46 49.53
CA LEU A 767 87.13 44.15 50.80
C LEU A 767 88.40 43.31 50.60
N THR A 768 88.37 42.33 49.70
CA THR A 768 89.51 41.48 49.36
C THR A 768 90.61 42.29 48.69
N GLN A 769 90.27 43.22 47.80
CA GLN A 769 91.21 44.12 47.13
C GLN A 769 91.85 45.10 48.12
N ASN A 770 91.10 45.62 49.10
CA ASN A 770 91.62 46.45 50.19
C ASN A 770 92.48 45.67 51.20
N LEU A 771 92.18 44.39 51.44
CA LEU A 771 92.98 43.51 52.30
C LEU A 771 94.28 43.06 51.62
N THR A 772 94.30 42.95 50.29
CA THR A 772 95.49 42.62 49.50
C THR A 772 96.38 43.82 49.20
N THR A 773 95.84 45.06 49.20
CA THR A 773 96.67 46.30 49.13
C THR A 773 97.22 46.74 50.49
N LYS A 774 96.87 46.07 51.59
CA LYS A 774 97.40 46.33 52.95
C LYS A 774 98.45 45.32 53.43
N LYS A 775 98.99 44.51 52.52
CA LYS A 775 100.26 43.80 52.71
C LYS A 775 101.21 44.23 51.61
#